data_AF-A0A671DZ56-F1
#
_entry.id   AF-A0A671DZ56-F1
#
_cell.length_a   1.000
_cell.length_b   1.000
_cell.length_c   1.000
_cell.angle_alpha   90.00
_cell.angle_beta   90.00
_cell.angle_gamma   90.00
#
_symmetry.space_group_name_H-M   'P 1'
#
loop_
_entity.id
_entity.type
_entity.pdbx_description
1 polymer ?
#
loop_
_entity_poly.entity_id
_entity_poly.type
_entity_poly.pdbx_seq_one_letter_code
_entity_poly.pdbx_strand_id
1 'polypeptide(L)'
;MNPFRKNESKETFFLPVSTEEVPPRPPSLPKKPPPKICGSNYPLSIAFIVVNEFCERFSYYGMKAVLTLYFLYFLHWTEDTSTSVYHAFNSLCYFTPILGAAIADSWLGKFKVLSLVGLSLIALGTGGIKPCVAAFGGDQFEQKHEEERARYFSVFYLSINAGSLISTFITPMLRGDVQCFGGDCYALAFGVPGLLMVIALVVFAMGSKMYKKTPPEGNIVTQVVKCIWFAVSNRFKNRSGDITKREHWLDWAAEKYPKRLIMDVKALTRILFLYIPLPMFWALLEQQGSRWTLQATRMNGNLGFIVLQPEQMQVLNPLLVLIFIPLFDLVIYRLVSKCGINFTSLRKMAVGMILACLAFAVVAVVEIKINEMAPPQPGHQEIFLQVLNLADDEVAVTMQGDENNSLLAESIKSFQKMPHYSKLHLKTESKDFHFHLKYHNLSVYTEHSVEEKNRYSLLIREDGKSISSMMVKDTENVTTNGMTAVRFVNTLSKEVNISLGTNLPLSVGEDYGVSAYRTVQTGEYPAVQCKTEDDDFSLNLGLLDFGAAYLFVITNSTNQGPQAWKTEDIPATKISIAWQLPQYVLVTAAEVMFSVTGLEFSYSQAPSSMKSVLQAAWLLTIGVGNFIVLAVAQFSGLVQWAEFILFSCLLLVVCLVFSIMAYYYVPVKPENIQELADKQIPYMQRNMINLKTKNTKL
;
A
#
# COMPACT_ATOMS: atom_id res chain seq x y z
N MET A 1 47.11 -67.70 1.94
CA MET A 1 46.24 -66.99 2.90
C MET A 1 45.43 -65.97 2.12
N ASN A 2 44.11 -66.17 1.95
CA ASN A 2 43.18 -65.13 1.48
C ASN A 2 42.96 -64.11 2.63
N PRO A 3 42.37 -62.90 2.43
CA PRO A 3 41.61 -62.44 1.26
C PRO A 3 41.89 -60.98 0.80
N PHE A 4 41.47 -60.63 -0.42
CA PHE A 4 40.66 -59.44 -0.81
C PHE A 4 40.76 -59.29 -2.33
N ARG A 5 39.76 -59.85 -3.03
CA ARG A 5 39.66 -59.84 -4.49
C ARG A 5 38.76 -58.69 -4.92
N LYS A 6 39.38 -57.67 -5.53
CA LYS A 6 38.73 -56.59 -6.29
C LYS A 6 38.23 -57.23 -7.60
N ASN A 7 36.94 -57.07 -7.93
CA ASN A 7 36.38 -57.56 -9.20
C ASN A 7 35.83 -56.38 -10.01
N GLU A 8 36.30 -56.30 -11.24
CA GLU A 8 35.94 -55.31 -12.26
C GLU A 8 34.54 -55.54 -12.87
N SER A 9 34.03 -54.43 -13.40
CA SER A 9 32.96 -54.22 -14.40
C SER A 9 32.22 -55.42 -14.98
N LYS A 10 30.88 -55.38 -14.84
CA LYS A 10 29.94 -55.96 -15.81
C LYS A 10 28.96 -54.89 -16.29
N GLU A 11 29.09 -54.52 -17.56
CA GLU A 11 28.01 -53.93 -18.35
C GLU A 11 26.80 -54.86 -18.30
N THR A 12 25.62 -54.33 -17.98
CA THR A 12 24.36 -55.07 -18.07
C THR A 12 23.43 -54.33 -19.01
N PHE A 13 23.25 -54.94 -20.18
CA PHE A 13 22.23 -54.63 -21.17
C PHE A 13 20.84 -54.55 -20.52
N PHE A 14 20.14 -53.43 -20.67
CA PHE A 14 18.69 -53.36 -20.40
C PHE A 14 17.93 -53.81 -21.64
N LEU A 15 17.46 -55.06 -21.61
CA LEU A 15 16.41 -55.58 -22.49
C LEU A 15 15.05 -54.93 -22.11
N PRO A 16 14.11 -54.80 -23.05
CA PRO A 16 12.79 -54.23 -22.78
C PRO A 16 11.99 -55.19 -21.91
N VAL A 17 11.59 -54.74 -20.72
CA VAL A 17 10.62 -55.44 -19.88
C VAL A 17 9.27 -55.44 -20.60
N SER A 18 8.79 -56.64 -20.92
CA SER A 18 7.43 -56.92 -21.35
C SER A 18 6.42 -56.33 -20.36
N THR A 19 5.37 -55.72 -20.87
CA THR A 19 4.18 -55.31 -20.12
C THR A 19 3.56 -56.50 -19.41
N GLU A 20 3.99 -56.77 -18.17
CA GLU A 20 3.16 -57.50 -17.21
C GLU A 20 1.99 -56.59 -16.83
N GLU A 21 0.79 -57.05 -17.14
CA GLU A 21 -0.45 -56.45 -16.68
C GLU A 21 -0.43 -56.37 -15.15
N VAL A 22 -0.43 -55.13 -14.63
CA VAL A 22 -0.67 -54.87 -13.22
C VAL A 22 -2.04 -55.46 -12.87
N PRO A 23 -2.15 -56.38 -11.89
CA PRO A 23 -3.45 -56.93 -11.53
C PRO A 23 -4.37 -55.80 -11.08
N PRO A 24 -5.67 -55.83 -11.45
CA PRO A 24 -6.59 -54.77 -11.10
C PRO A 24 -6.60 -54.61 -9.58
N ARG A 25 -6.30 -53.38 -9.15
CA ARG A 25 -6.40 -52.96 -7.75
C ARG A 25 -7.79 -53.37 -7.24
N PRO A 26 -7.93 -54.03 -6.07
CA PRO A 26 -9.24 -54.42 -5.57
C PRO A 26 -10.15 -53.18 -5.54
N PRO A 27 -11.44 -53.30 -5.91
CA PRO A 27 -12.35 -52.17 -5.91
C PRO A 27 -12.32 -51.54 -4.53
N SER A 28 -11.81 -50.31 -4.47
CA SER A 28 -11.86 -49.53 -3.24
C SER A 28 -13.33 -49.44 -2.82
N LEU A 29 -13.62 -49.80 -1.57
CA LEU A 29 -14.91 -49.59 -0.92
C LEU A 29 -15.49 -48.23 -1.36
N PRO A 30 -16.78 -48.14 -1.72
CA PRO A 30 -17.37 -46.88 -2.14
C PRO A 30 -17.15 -45.85 -1.04
N LYS A 31 -16.27 -44.88 -1.31
CA LYS A 31 -16.07 -43.74 -0.41
C LYS A 31 -17.43 -43.07 -0.28
N LYS A 32 -17.94 -42.95 0.95
CA LYS A 32 -19.15 -42.18 1.22
C LYS A 32 -19.03 -40.83 0.49
N PRO A 33 -20.08 -40.41 -0.25
CA PRO A 33 -20.03 -39.12 -0.91
C PRO A 33 -19.75 -38.05 0.14
N PRO A 34 -18.88 -37.06 -0.16
CA PRO A 34 -18.58 -36.00 0.78
C PRO A 34 -19.89 -35.32 1.21
N PRO A 35 -20.01 -34.89 2.49
CA PRO A 35 -21.19 -34.16 2.95
C PRO A 35 -21.42 -32.97 2.02
N LYS A 36 -22.67 -32.74 1.59
CA LYS A 36 -23.05 -31.61 0.73
C LYS A 36 -23.61 -30.47 1.57
N ILE A 37 -23.49 -29.23 1.08
CA ILE A 37 -24.17 -28.08 1.66
C ILE A 37 -25.69 -28.28 1.48
N CYS A 38 -26.47 -28.09 2.54
CA CYS A 38 -27.92 -28.26 2.52
C CYS A 38 -28.55 -27.46 1.36
N GLY A 39 -29.33 -28.12 0.50
CA GLY A 39 -29.97 -27.50 -0.66
C GLY A 39 -29.08 -27.27 -1.89
N SER A 40 -27.85 -27.81 -1.94
CA SER A 40 -26.97 -27.67 -3.10
C SER A 40 -26.20 -28.95 -3.46
N ASN A 41 -25.60 -28.97 -4.65
CA ASN A 41 -24.68 -30.03 -5.08
C ASN A 41 -23.23 -29.85 -4.58
N TYR A 42 -22.92 -28.75 -3.90
CA TYR A 42 -21.56 -28.44 -3.48
C TYR A 42 -21.10 -29.28 -2.29
N PRO A 43 -19.85 -29.79 -2.29
CA PRO A 43 -19.27 -30.38 -1.10
C PRO A 43 -19.11 -29.35 0.02
N LEU A 44 -19.52 -29.71 1.23
CA LEU A 44 -19.49 -28.89 2.45
C LEU A 44 -18.08 -28.41 2.80
N SER A 45 -17.04 -29.11 2.31
CA SER A 45 -15.64 -28.70 2.44
C SER A 45 -15.35 -27.33 1.84
N ILE A 46 -16.09 -26.89 0.82
CA ILE A 46 -15.88 -25.59 0.17
C ILE A 46 -16.20 -24.43 1.11
N ALA A 47 -17.24 -24.57 1.95
CA ALA A 47 -17.64 -23.50 2.87
C ALA A 47 -16.49 -23.11 3.81
N PHE A 48 -15.73 -24.09 4.31
CA PHE A 48 -14.55 -23.85 5.15
C PHE A 48 -13.43 -23.10 4.40
N ILE A 49 -13.24 -23.38 3.10
CA ILE A 49 -12.23 -22.72 2.27
C ILE A 49 -12.63 -21.28 1.97
N VAL A 50 -13.90 -21.05 1.62
CA VAL A 50 -14.42 -19.70 1.32
C VAL A 50 -14.40 -18.80 2.55
N VAL A 51 -14.80 -19.32 3.72
CA VAL A 51 -14.71 -18.56 4.98
C VAL A 51 -13.25 -18.24 5.33
N ASN A 52 -12.34 -19.21 5.18
CA ASN A 52 -10.91 -18.98 5.40
C ASN A 52 -10.37 -17.88 4.47
N GLU A 53 -10.73 -17.91 3.18
CA GLU A 53 -10.33 -16.87 2.23
C GLU A 53 -10.89 -15.50 2.61
N PHE A 54 -12.18 -15.42 2.96
CA PHE A 54 -12.79 -14.16 3.38
C PHE A 54 -12.06 -13.56 4.60
N CYS A 55 -11.82 -14.36 5.62
CA CYS A 55 -11.12 -13.91 6.82
C CYS A 55 -9.67 -13.51 6.53
N GLU A 56 -8.94 -14.26 5.71
CA GLU A 56 -7.57 -13.90 5.32
C GLU A 56 -7.53 -12.57 4.58
N ARG A 57 -8.47 -12.36 3.64
CA ARG A 57 -8.58 -11.12 2.86
C ARG A 57 -8.98 -9.95 3.73
N PHE A 58 -9.96 -10.13 4.61
CA PHE A 58 -10.34 -9.12 5.61
C PHE A 58 -9.12 -8.73 6.45
N SER A 59 -8.40 -9.71 7.01
CA SER A 59 -7.28 -9.42 7.90
C SER A 59 -6.12 -8.75 7.18
N TYR A 60 -5.78 -9.20 5.96
CA TYR A 60 -4.69 -8.62 5.17
C TYR A 60 -4.99 -7.18 4.76
N TYR A 61 -6.15 -6.92 4.14
CA TYR A 61 -6.48 -5.58 3.64
C TYR A 61 -6.79 -4.60 4.78
N GLY A 62 -7.45 -5.03 5.86
CA GLY A 62 -7.71 -4.19 7.03
C GLY A 62 -6.42 -3.75 7.73
N MET A 63 -5.51 -4.69 7.98
CA MET A 63 -4.19 -4.37 8.57
C MET A 63 -3.35 -3.50 7.63
N LYS A 64 -3.30 -3.84 6.33
CA LYS A 64 -2.56 -3.06 5.32
C LYS A 64 -3.08 -1.62 5.22
N ALA A 65 -4.39 -1.40 5.36
CA ALA A 65 -4.99 -0.06 5.21
C ALA A 65 -4.46 0.94 6.26
N VAL A 66 -4.37 0.52 7.54
CA VAL A 66 -3.98 1.39 8.67
C VAL A 66 -2.46 1.44 8.93
N LEU A 67 -1.67 0.61 8.24
CA LEU A 67 -0.26 0.39 8.56
C LEU A 67 0.62 1.64 8.40
N THR A 68 0.40 2.44 7.33
CA THR A 68 1.15 3.66 7.07
C THR A 68 0.97 4.69 8.19
N LEU A 69 -0.27 4.89 8.65
CA LEU A 69 -0.57 5.84 9.73
C LEU A 69 -0.13 5.32 11.10
N TYR A 70 -0.12 4.01 11.30
CA TYR A 70 0.49 3.41 12.50
C TYR A 70 1.97 3.76 12.61
N PHE A 71 2.74 3.62 11.51
CA PHE A 71 4.15 3.99 11.49
C PHE A 71 4.37 5.48 11.75
N LEU A 72 3.56 6.33 11.12
CA LEU A 72 3.68 7.78 11.26
C LEU A 72 3.33 8.27 12.67
N TYR A 73 2.18 7.86 13.21
CA TYR A 73 1.63 8.47 14.43
C TYR A 73 1.94 7.69 15.71
N PHE A 74 2.07 6.37 15.64
CA PHE A 74 2.34 5.56 16.82
C PHE A 74 3.84 5.26 16.99
N LEU A 75 4.55 4.95 15.90
CA LEU A 75 6.01 4.76 15.95
C LEU A 75 6.80 6.06 15.77
N HIS A 76 6.12 7.17 15.48
CA HIS A 76 6.72 8.49 15.24
C HIS A 76 7.81 8.48 14.16
N TRP A 77 7.62 7.68 13.11
CA TRP A 77 8.53 7.65 11.97
C TRP A 77 8.20 8.76 10.97
N THR A 78 9.19 9.16 10.16
CA THR A 78 8.96 10.11 9.07
C THR A 78 8.06 9.52 7.98
N GLU A 79 7.43 10.39 7.18
CA GLU A 79 6.60 9.95 6.04
C GLU A 79 7.36 9.06 5.06
N ASP A 80 8.64 9.37 4.79
CA ASP A 80 9.49 8.61 3.88
C ASP A 80 9.87 7.24 4.47
N THR A 81 10.19 7.18 5.76
CA THR A 81 10.48 5.91 6.45
C THR A 81 9.25 5.02 6.49
N SER A 82 8.09 5.61 6.81
CA SER A 82 6.80 4.91 6.86
C SER A 82 6.42 4.34 5.49
N THR A 83 6.57 5.14 4.43
CA THR A 83 6.37 4.71 3.03
C THR A 83 7.34 3.59 2.65
N SER A 84 8.62 3.75 2.98
CA SER A 84 9.67 2.76 2.69
C SER A 84 9.37 1.40 3.34
N VAL A 85 9.08 1.37 4.64
CA VAL A 85 8.80 0.12 5.37
C VAL A 85 7.49 -0.53 4.88
N TYR A 86 6.47 0.27 4.56
CA TYR A 86 5.23 -0.22 3.96
C TYR A 86 5.48 -0.96 2.65
N HIS A 87 6.28 -0.38 1.76
CA HIS A 87 6.61 -1.00 0.48
C HIS A 87 7.59 -2.17 0.63
N ALA A 88 8.50 -2.15 1.61
CA ALA A 88 9.33 -3.30 1.94
C ALA A 88 8.47 -4.50 2.40
N PHE A 89 7.46 -4.26 3.24
CA PHE A 89 6.50 -5.27 3.66
C PHE A 89 5.71 -5.85 2.48
N ASN A 90 5.14 -5.00 1.62
CA ASN A 90 4.40 -5.46 0.43
C ASN A 90 5.28 -6.22 -0.55
N SER A 91 6.50 -5.71 -0.80
CA SER A 91 7.51 -6.37 -1.60
C SER A 91 7.75 -7.80 -1.11
N LEU A 92 7.99 -7.98 0.19
CA LEU A 92 8.15 -9.29 0.80
C LEU A 92 6.92 -10.19 0.60
N CYS A 93 5.70 -9.66 0.79
CA CYS A 93 4.45 -10.40 0.59
C CYS A 93 4.24 -10.90 -0.85
N TYR A 94 4.82 -10.24 -1.86
CA TYR A 94 4.71 -10.61 -3.27
C TYR A 94 5.91 -11.42 -3.79
N PHE A 95 7.05 -11.42 -3.08
CA PHE A 95 8.19 -12.31 -3.36
C PHE A 95 8.00 -13.72 -2.76
N THR A 96 7.42 -13.81 -1.55
CA THR A 96 7.25 -15.07 -0.82
C THR A 96 6.30 -16.10 -1.43
N PRO A 97 5.31 -15.79 -2.31
CA PRO A 97 4.50 -16.79 -3.00
C PRO A 97 5.31 -17.79 -3.83
N ILE A 98 6.44 -17.37 -4.42
CA ILE A 98 7.32 -18.28 -5.17
C ILE A 98 7.91 -19.33 -4.24
N LEU A 99 8.36 -18.92 -3.05
CA LEU A 99 8.91 -19.81 -2.04
C LEU A 99 7.82 -20.72 -1.48
N GLY A 100 6.64 -20.18 -1.17
CA GLY A 100 5.50 -20.94 -0.68
C GLY A 100 5.03 -22.02 -1.65
N ALA A 101 4.88 -21.66 -2.92
CA ALA A 101 4.52 -22.62 -3.98
C ALA A 101 5.61 -23.70 -4.16
N ALA A 102 6.89 -23.30 -4.20
CA ALA A 102 7.99 -24.25 -4.32
C ALA A 102 8.04 -25.26 -3.16
N ILE A 103 7.80 -24.82 -1.93
CA ILE A 103 7.76 -25.68 -0.74
C ILE A 103 6.51 -26.59 -0.77
N ALA A 104 5.36 -26.07 -1.19
CA ALA A 104 4.12 -26.83 -1.30
C ALA A 104 4.23 -27.97 -2.32
N ASP A 105 4.81 -27.69 -3.48
CA ASP A 105 4.93 -28.65 -4.57
C ASP A 105 6.08 -29.66 -4.35
N SER A 106 7.14 -29.27 -3.63
CA SER A 106 8.34 -30.12 -3.49
C SER A 106 8.33 -31.02 -2.25
N TRP A 107 7.83 -30.54 -1.09
CA TRP A 107 8.13 -31.20 0.20
C TRP A 107 6.93 -31.38 1.12
N LEU A 108 6.09 -30.35 1.30
CA LEU A 108 5.09 -30.34 2.36
C LEU A 108 3.67 -30.66 1.87
N GLY A 109 3.35 -30.45 0.59
CA GLY A 109 1.99 -30.50 0.05
C GLY A 109 1.18 -29.25 0.42
N LYS A 110 0.25 -28.85 -0.46
CA LYS A 110 -0.55 -27.60 -0.34
C LYS A 110 -1.20 -27.43 1.03
N PHE A 111 -1.80 -28.50 1.58
CA PHE A 111 -2.48 -28.48 2.89
C PHE A 111 -1.54 -28.14 4.06
N LYS A 112 -0.32 -28.72 4.12
CA LYS A 112 0.60 -28.46 5.24
C LYS A 112 1.21 -27.07 5.19
N VAL A 113 1.48 -26.54 4.00
CA VAL A 113 1.95 -25.16 3.82
C VAL A 113 0.89 -24.17 4.29
N LEU A 114 -0.38 -24.39 3.92
CA LEU A 114 -1.52 -23.60 4.39
C LEU A 114 -1.65 -23.59 5.92
N SER A 115 -1.45 -24.74 6.59
CA SER A 115 -1.58 -24.84 8.04
C SER A 115 -0.37 -24.35 8.84
N LEU A 116 0.87 -24.52 8.34
CA LEU A 116 2.10 -24.21 9.10
C LEU A 116 2.66 -22.81 8.82
N VAL A 117 2.61 -22.33 7.58
CA VAL A 117 3.22 -21.03 7.21
C VAL A 117 2.35 -19.85 7.65
N GLY A 118 1.02 -20.05 7.73
CA GLY A 118 0.07 -19.06 8.27
C GLY A 118 0.28 -18.73 9.76
N LEU A 119 1.02 -19.55 10.50
CA LEU A 119 1.28 -19.39 11.94
C LEU A 119 2.57 -18.61 12.25
N SER A 120 3.50 -18.42 11.31
CA SER A 120 4.87 -17.97 11.63
C SER A 120 5.15 -16.48 11.38
N LEU A 121 4.63 -15.85 10.31
CA LEU A 121 4.82 -14.41 10.02
C LEU A 121 3.72 -13.92 9.06
N ILE A 122 3.19 -12.70 9.23
CA ILE A 122 2.12 -12.14 8.36
C ILE A 122 2.58 -12.10 6.88
N ALA A 123 3.80 -11.64 6.61
CA ALA A 123 4.31 -11.51 5.22
C ALA A 123 4.65 -12.87 4.56
N LEU A 124 5.17 -13.84 5.33
CA LEU A 124 5.44 -15.19 4.82
C LEU A 124 4.14 -16.00 4.68
N GLY A 125 3.24 -15.86 5.65
CA GLY A 125 1.92 -16.46 5.70
C GLY A 125 1.07 -16.05 4.52
N THR A 126 0.82 -14.75 4.35
CA THR A 126 -0.03 -14.25 3.25
C THR A 126 0.52 -14.60 1.88
N GLY A 127 1.83 -14.44 1.65
CA GLY A 127 2.43 -14.80 0.36
C GLY A 127 2.39 -16.30 0.06
N GLY A 128 2.64 -17.16 1.05
CA GLY A 128 2.58 -18.61 0.87
C GLY A 128 1.16 -19.16 0.71
N ILE A 129 0.17 -18.55 1.38
CA ILE A 129 -1.23 -18.96 1.36
C ILE A 129 -1.89 -18.60 0.02
N LYS A 130 -1.67 -17.38 -0.49
CA LYS A 130 -2.30 -16.84 -1.72
C LYS A 130 -2.37 -17.82 -2.91
N PRO A 131 -1.25 -18.41 -3.39
CA PRO A 131 -1.30 -19.33 -4.53
C PRO A 131 -1.90 -20.70 -4.18
N CYS A 132 -1.86 -21.09 -2.89
CA CYS A 132 -2.27 -22.41 -2.44
C CYS A 132 -3.79 -22.53 -2.25
N VAL A 133 -4.46 -21.51 -1.71
CA VAL A 133 -5.91 -21.60 -1.39
C VAL A 133 -6.77 -21.75 -2.64
N ALA A 134 -6.56 -20.89 -3.65
CA ALA A 134 -7.34 -20.93 -4.89
C ALA A 134 -7.18 -22.28 -5.61
N ALA A 135 -5.94 -22.80 -5.68
CA ALA A 135 -5.67 -24.10 -6.28
C ALA A 135 -6.27 -25.25 -5.44
N PHE A 136 -6.13 -25.20 -4.11
CA PHE A 136 -6.66 -26.22 -3.21
C PHE A 136 -8.19 -26.29 -3.22
N GLY A 137 -8.87 -25.15 -3.34
CA GLY A 137 -10.32 -25.07 -3.49
C GLY A 137 -10.81 -25.62 -4.83
N GLY A 138 -10.11 -25.30 -5.93
CA GLY A 138 -10.37 -25.91 -7.23
C GLY A 138 -10.22 -27.43 -7.24
N ASP A 139 -9.23 -27.95 -6.51
CA ASP A 139 -8.95 -29.39 -6.37
C ASP A 139 -10.07 -30.17 -5.64
N GLN A 140 -11.02 -29.49 -4.98
CA GLN A 140 -12.15 -30.15 -4.31
C GLN A 140 -13.22 -30.67 -5.27
N PHE A 141 -13.24 -30.18 -6.51
CA PHE A 141 -14.20 -30.59 -7.54
C PHE A 141 -13.63 -31.72 -8.42
N GLU A 142 -14.48 -32.64 -8.86
CA GLU A 142 -14.09 -33.61 -9.88
C GLU A 142 -14.01 -32.95 -11.26
N GLN A 143 -13.29 -33.57 -12.21
CA GLN A 143 -13.14 -33.03 -13.57
C GLN A 143 -14.46 -32.94 -14.34
N LYS A 144 -15.47 -33.76 -14.00
CA LYS A 144 -16.78 -33.76 -14.67
C LYS A 144 -17.70 -32.60 -14.26
N HIS A 145 -17.38 -31.85 -13.21
CA HIS A 145 -18.22 -30.78 -12.66
C HIS A 145 -17.66 -29.39 -12.98
N GLU A 146 -17.45 -29.09 -14.27
CA GLU A 146 -16.84 -27.83 -14.71
C GLU A 146 -17.68 -26.59 -14.36
N GLU A 147 -19.01 -26.67 -14.49
CA GLU A 147 -19.91 -25.55 -14.19
C GLU A 147 -19.91 -25.18 -12.70
N GLU A 148 -19.91 -26.18 -11.80
CA GLU A 148 -19.84 -25.98 -10.35
C GLU A 148 -18.51 -25.35 -9.93
N ARG A 149 -17.41 -25.74 -10.58
CA ARG A 149 -16.08 -25.16 -10.37
C ARG A 149 -16.03 -23.69 -10.81
N ALA A 150 -16.64 -23.34 -11.94
CA ALA A 150 -16.71 -21.95 -12.40
C ALA A 150 -17.51 -21.06 -11.43
N ARG A 151 -18.65 -21.56 -10.93
CA ARG A 151 -19.43 -20.87 -9.90
C ARG A 151 -18.66 -20.70 -8.59
N TYR A 152 -17.87 -21.71 -8.19
CA TYR A 152 -16.96 -21.58 -7.04
C TYR A 152 -15.97 -20.44 -7.20
N PHE A 153 -15.28 -20.34 -8.34
CA PHE A 153 -14.34 -19.24 -8.56
C PHE A 153 -15.01 -17.86 -8.56
N SER A 154 -16.28 -17.79 -8.97
CA SER A 154 -17.07 -16.56 -8.87
C SER A 154 -17.38 -16.18 -7.42
N VAL A 155 -17.80 -17.15 -6.59
CA VAL A 155 -18.01 -16.94 -5.15
C VAL A 155 -16.69 -16.59 -4.45
N PHE A 156 -15.59 -17.24 -4.81
CA PHE A 156 -14.26 -16.94 -4.29
C PHE A 156 -13.84 -15.50 -4.60
N TYR A 157 -14.06 -15.05 -5.84
CA TYR A 157 -13.81 -13.66 -6.25
C TYR A 157 -14.69 -12.66 -5.49
N LEU A 158 -15.97 -12.99 -5.29
CA LEU A 158 -16.87 -12.17 -4.48
C LEU A 158 -16.38 -12.05 -3.02
N SER A 159 -15.93 -13.16 -2.42
CA SER A 159 -15.39 -13.16 -1.05
C SER A 159 -14.12 -12.32 -0.92
N ILE A 160 -13.24 -12.32 -1.92
CA ILE A 160 -12.05 -11.46 -1.94
C ILE A 160 -12.44 -9.98 -1.90
N ASN A 161 -13.32 -9.56 -2.81
CA ASN A 161 -13.72 -8.16 -2.90
C ASN A 161 -14.54 -7.72 -1.70
N ALA A 162 -15.44 -8.57 -1.19
CA ALA A 162 -16.20 -8.29 0.02
C ALA A 162 -15.29 -8.16 1.25
N GLY A 163 -14.34 -9.08 1.43
CA GLY A 163 -13.36 -9.01 2.52
C GLY A 163 -12.53 -7.73 2.47
N SER A 164 -12.01 -7.39 1.29
CA SER A 164 -11.26 -6.14 1.08
C SER A 164 -12.11 -4.90 1.36
N LEU A 165 -13.29 -4.78 0.74
CA LEU A 165 -14.16 -3.60 0.89
C LEU A 165 -14.58 -3.39 2.35
N ILE A 166 -15.04 -4.45 3.02
CA ILE A 166 -15.51 -4.36 4.41
C ILE A 166 -14.34 -4.03 5.34
N SER A 167 -13.18 -4.68 5.20
CA SER A 167 -12.03 -4.45 6.08
C SER A 167 -11.43 -3.05 5.92
N THR A 168 -11.29 -2.56 4.70
CA THR A 168 -10.74 -1.23 4.43
C THR A 168 -11.67 -0.12 4.91
N PHE A 169 -12.97 -0.39 5.07
CA PHE A 169 -13.91 0.56 5.68
C PHE A 169 -13.96 0.46 7.21
N ILE A 170 -14.11 -0.76 7.75
CA ILE A 170 -14.33 -1.01 9.18
C ILE A 170 -13.05 -0.86 10.00
N THR A 171 -11.90 -1.35 9.52
CA THR A 171 -10.67 -1.35 10.33
C THR A 171 -10.19 0.08 10.69
N PRO A 172 -10.18 1.07 9.77
CA PRO A 172 -9.90 2.45 10.13
C PRO A 172 -10.95 3.06 11.08
N MET A 173 -12.22 2.66 10.95
CA MET A 173 -13.29 3.09 11.87
C MET A 173 -13.05 2.57 13.29
N LEU A 174 -12.66 1.30 13.44
CA LEU A 174 -12.28 0.71 14.73
C LEU A 174 -11.05 1.39 15.35
N ARG A 175 -10.17 1.96 14.54
CA ARG A 175 -8.99 2.72 14.97
C ARG A 175 -9.34 4.13 15.43
N GLY A 176 -10.13 4.86 14.65
CA GLY A 176 -10.39 6.29 14.85
C GLY A 176 -11.60 6.61 15.75
N ASP A 177 -12.66 5.80 15.71
CA ASP A 177 -13.91 6.11 16.43
C ASP A 177 -13.95 5.52 17.85
N VAL A 178 -13.04 4.58 18.15
CA VAL A 178 -12.93 3.96 19.46
C VAL A 178 -11.65 4.47 20.14
N GLN A 179 -11.80 5.05 21.33
CA GLN A 179 -10.65 5.46 22.14
C GLN A 179 -10.16 4.31 23.02
N CYS A 180 -8.86 3.99 22.92
CA CYS A 180 -8.19 3.05 23.80
C CYS A 180 -6.99 3.74 24.45
N PHE A 181 -6.84 3.58 25.77
CA PHE A 181 -5.70 4.13 26.53
C PHE A 181 -5.49 5.65 26.35
N GLY A 182 -6.57 6.40 26.07
CA GLY A 182 -6.52 7.85 25.90
C GLY A 182 -6.19 8.35 24.49
N GLY A 183 -6.20 7.48 23.46
CA GLY A 183 -6.02 7.87 22.05
C GLY A 183 -6.60 6.86 21.05
N ASP A 184 -6.18 6.93 19.78
CA ASP A 184 -6.60 6.03 18.70
C ASP A 184 -6.34 4.55 19.03
N CYS A 185 -7.32 3.68 18.79
CA CYS A 185 -7.26 2.27 19.18
C CYS A 185 -6.63 1.35 18.13
N TYR A 186 -5.32 1.46 17.95
CA TYR A 186 -4.57 0.52 17.09
C TYR A 186 -4.64 -0.94 17.58
N ALA A 187 -4.77 -1.15 18.89
CA ALA A 187 -4.89 -2.49 19.47
C ALA A 187 -6.13 -3.24 18.94
N LEU A 188 -7.26 -2.56 18.80
CA LEU A 188 -8.48 -3.15 18.22
C LEU A 188 -8.34 -3.31 16.71
N ALA A 189 -7.75 -2.32 16.03
CA ALA A 189 -7.54 -2.31 14.59
C ALA A 189 -6.66 -3.48 14.11
N PHE A 190 -5.64 -3.88 14.87
CA PHE A 190 -4.82 -5.07 14.57
C PHE A 190 -5.35 -6.34 15.24
N GLY A 191 -5.96 -6.23 16.43
CA GLY A 191 -6.48 -7.35 17.21
C GLY A 191 -7.64 -8.07 16.54
N VAL A 192 -8.59 -7.35 15.94
CA VAL A 192 -9.73 -7.94 15.22
C VAL A 192 -9.27 -8.75 14.01
N PRO A 193 -8.46 -8.21 13.07
CA PRO A 193 -7.79 -9.00 12.03
C PRO A 193 -7.01 -10.22 12.55
N GLY A 194 -6.26 -10.05 13.65
CA GLY A 194 -5.49 -11.14 14.25
C GLY A 194 -6.36 -12.28 14.75
N LEU A 195 -7.44 -11.96 15.50
CA LEU A 195 -8.40 -12.94 15.99
C LEU A 195 -9.13 -13.63 14.85
N LEU A 196 -9.55 -12.89 13.82
CA LEU A 196 -10.17 -13.46 12.62
C LEU A 196 -9.25 -14.43 11.89
N MET A 197 -7.94 -14.18 11.87
CA MET A 197 -6.96 -15.11 11.29
C MET A 197 -6.87 -16.43 12.09
N VAL A 198 -6.88 -16.34 13.42
CA VAL A 198 -6.91 -17.52 14.30
C VAL A 198 -8.19 -18.33 14.07
N ILE A 199 -9.34 -17.65 13.99
CA ILE A 199 -10.63 -18.28 13.68
C ILE A 199 -10.59 -18.94 12.30
N ALA A 200 -10.06 -18.26 11.28
CA ALA A 200 -9.91 -18.80 9.93
C ALA A 200 -9.13 -20.11 9.92
N LEU A 201 -8.01 -20.16 10.64
CA LEU A 201 -7.19 -21.35 10.77
C LEU A 201 -7.94 -22.49 11.46
N VAL A 202 -8.65 -22.22 12.55
CA VAL A 202 -9.45 -23.23 13.27
C VAL A 202 -10.53 -23.79 12.36
N VAL A 203 -11.28 -22.93 11.66
CA VAL A 203 -12.32 -23.32 10.69
C VAL A 203 -11.71 -24.17 9.57
N PHE A 204 -10.58 -23.74 9.00
CA PHE A 204 -9.89 -24.49 7.97
C PHE A 204 -9.42 -25.87 8.47
N ALA A 205 -8.88 -25.96 9.68
CA ALA A 205 -8.43 -27.20 10.30
C ALA A 205 -9.59 -28.15 10.63
N MET A 206 -10.76 -27.63 11.01
CA MET A 206 -11.98 -28.43 11.23
C MET A 206 -12.42 -29.16 9.95
N GLY A 207 -12.28 -28.52 8.78
CA GLY A 207 -12.56 -29.13 7.48
C GLY A 207 -11.54 -30.19 7.02
N SER A 208 -10.43 -30.39 7.75
CA SER A 208 -9.28 -31.20 7.31
C SER A 208 -9.58 -32.66 6.96
N LYS A 209 -10.60 -33.26 7.58
CA LYS A 209 -11.06 -34.63 7.30
C LYS A 209 -11.93 -34.73 6.04
N MET A 210 -12.47 -33.60 5.58
CA MET A 210 -13.38 -33.51 4.45
C MET A 210 -12.68 -33.13 3.15
N TYR A 211 -11.46 -32.60 3.23
CA TYR A 211 -10.71 -32.17 2.05
C TYR A 211 -10.15 -33.34 1.24
N LYS A 212 -10.26 -33.20 -0.08
CA LYS A 212 -9.49 -34.00 -1.02
C LYS A 212 -8.06 -33.48 -1.05
N LYS A 213 -7.11 -34.27 -0.54
CA LYS A 213 -5.68 -33.95 -0.50
C LYS A 213 -4.98 -34.63 -1.67
N THR A 214 -4.57 -33.85 -2.66
CA THR A 214 -3.79 -34.30 -3.81
C THR A 214 -2.33 -34.53 -3.41
N PRO A 215 -1.64 -35.55 -3.97
CA PRO A 215 -0.21 -35.73 -3.76
C PRO A 215 0.57 -34.55 -4.39
N PRO A 216 1.76 -34.21 -3.86
CA PRO A 216 2.58 -33.15 -4.44
C PRO A 216 2.99 -33.52 -5.87
N GLU A 217 2.68 -32.63 -6.82
CA GLU A 217 3.12 -32.72 -8.21
C GLU A 217 4.48 -32.00 -8.33
N GLY A 218 5.44 -32.59 -9.06
CA GLY A 218 6.82 -32.10 -9.08
C GLY A 218 6.95 -30.63 -9.48
N ASN A 219 7.97 -29.95 -8.93
CA ASN A 219 8.13 -28.51 -9.05
C ASN A 219 8.60 -28.05 -10.45
N ILE A 220 7.64 -27.60 -11.27
CA ILE A 220 7.87 -27.08 -12.63
C ILE A 220 8.77 -25.83 -12.60
N VAL A 221 8.62 -24.94 -11.62
CA VAL A 221 9.47 -23.73 -11.47
C VAL A 221 10.95 -24.13 -11.36
N THR A 222 11.25 -25.13 -10.51
CA THR A 222 12.63 -25.63 -10.35
C THR A 222 13.17 -26.25 -11.64
N GLN A 223 12.33 -26.99 -12.38
CA GLN A 223 12.72 -27.55 -13.67
C GLN A 223 13.03 -26.46 -14.71
N VAL A 224 12.21 -25.41 -14.77
CA VAL A 224 12.41 -24.25 -15.65
C VAL A 224 13.70 -23.51 -15.31
N VAL A 225 13.92 -23.18 -14.03
CA VAL A 225 15.14 -22.48 -13.58
C VAL A 225 16.39 -23.30 -13.88
N LYS A 226 16.39 -24.61 -13.61
CA LYS A 226 17.52 -25.49 -13.94
C LYS A 226 17.75 -25.61 -15.45
N CYS A 227 16.68 -25.66 -16.25
CA CYS A 227 16.76 -25.69 -17.71
C CYS A 227 17.39 -24.41 -18.27
N ILE A 228 16.94 -23.24 -17.82
CA ILE A 228 17.50 -21.93 -18.22
C ILE A 228 18.95 -21.81 -17.77
N TRP A 229 19.24 -22.11 -16.50
CA TRP A 229 20.59 -22.08 -15.94
C TRP A 229 21.55 -22.99 -16.71
N PHE A 230 21.12 -24.22 -17.03
CA PHE A 230 21.90 -25.15 -17.83
C PHE A 230 22.12 -24.63 -19.25
N ALA A 231 21.08 -24.11 -19.92
CA ALA A 231 21.23 -23.53 -21.26
C ALA A 231 22.24 -22.38 -21.28
N VAL A 232 22.17 -21.47 -20.31
CA VAL A 232 23.07 -20.31 -20.18
C VAL A 232 24.50 -20.78 -19.87
N SER A 233 24.67 -21.65 -18.87
CA SER A 233 25.99 -22.18 -18.49
C SER A 233 26.65 -22.95 -19.63
N ASN A 234 25.89 -23.79 -20.35
CA ASN A 234 26.39 -24.57 -21.48
C ASN A 234 26.77 -23.65 -22.66
N ARG A 235 26.01 -22.59 -22.91
CA ARG A 235 26.33 -21.56 -23.91
C ARG A 235 27.64 -20.83 -23.59
N PHE A 236 27.89 -20.50 -22.32
CA PHE A 236 29.14 -19.83 -21.92
C PHE A 236 30.35 -20.76 -21.95
N LYS A 237 30.19 -22.04 -21.56
CA LYS A 237 31.26 -23.05 -21.62
C LYS A 237 31.68 -23.40 -23.04
N ASN A 238 30.72 -23.46 -23.97
CA ASN A 238 30.96 -23.84 -25.37
C ASN A 238 31.06 -22.62 -26.31
N ARG A 239 31.45 -21.45 -25.76
CA ARG A 239 31.63 -20.19 -26.52
C ARG A 239 32.92 -20.16 -27.34
N SER A 240 33.90 -21.01 -27.00
CA SER A 240 35.14 -21.25 -27.75
C SER A 240 34.87 -22.27 -28.85
N GLY A 241 35.23 -21.94 -30.09
CA GLY A 241 34.59 -22.50 -31.27
C GLY A 241 35.07 -23.89 -31.69
N ASP A 242 34.14 -24.84 -31.73
CA ASP A 242 34.06 -25.88 -32.78
C ASP A 242 32.66 -26.54 -32.86
N ILE A 243 31.61 -25.84 -32.39
CA ILE A 243 30.24 -26.37 -32.33
C ILE A 243 29.32 -25.48 -33.16
N THR A 244 28.51 -26.09 -34.04
CA THR A 244 27.53 -25.41 -34.89
C THR A 244 26.61 -24.50 -34.06
N LYS A 245 26.52 -23.22 -34.44
CA LYS A 245 25.65 -22.24 -33.78
C LYS A 245 24.18 -22.72 -33.85
N ARG A 246 23.53 -22.87 -32.70
CA ARG A 246 22.09 -23.19 -32.61
C ARG A 246 21.25 -21.93 -32.89
N GLU A 247 20.07 -22.09 -33.50
CA GLU A 247 19.17 -20.98 -33.86
C GLU A 247 18.67 -20.17 -32.65
N HIS A 248 18.39 -20.82 -31.52
CA HIS A 248 17.99 -20.15 -30.28
C HIS A 248 18.90 -20.50 -29.10
N TRP A 249 19.13 -19.54 -28.20
CA TRP A 249 20.02 -19.73 -27.04
C TRP A 249 19.54 -20.79 -26.04
N LEU A 250 18.24 -21.08 -26.01
CA LEU A 250 17.69 -22.18 -25.19
C LEU A 250 17.93 -23.58 -25.77
N ASP A 251 18.29 -23.69 -27.04
CA ASP A 251 18.51 -25.01 -27.64
C ASP A 251 19.76 -25.70 -27.07
N TRP A 252 20.64 -24.97 -26.38
CA TRP A 252 21.76 -25.52 -25.62
C TRP A 252 21.33 -26.44 -24.45
N ALA A 253 20.05 -26.44 -24.08
CA ALA A 253 19.49 -27.38 -23.10
C ALA A 253 19.09 -28.75 -23.70
N ALA A 254 19.08 -28.92 -25.03
CA ALA A 254 18.59 -30.14 -25.69
C ALA A 254 19.40 -31.41 -25.38
N GLU A 255 20.60 -31.26 -24.82
CA GLU A 255 21.45 -32.38 -24.36
C GLU A 255 20.90 -33.05 -23.10
N LYS A 256 20.16 -32.30 -22.26
CA LYS A 256 19.72 -32.76 -20.94
C LYS A 256 18.20 -32.75 -20.76
N TYR A 257 17.49 -31.91 -21.51
CA TYR A 257 16.06 -31.67 -21.30
C TYR A 257 15.23 -32.03 -22.53
N PRO A 258 13.98 -32.51 -22.35
CA PRO A 258 13.11 -32.89 -23.46
C PRO A 258 12.73 -31.68 -24.32
N LYS A 259 12.63 -31.87 -25.64
CA LYS A 259 12.30 -30.79 -26.59
C LYS A 259 11.00 -30.04 -26.26
N ARG A 260 9.98 -30.74 -25.74
CA ARG A 260 8.71 -30.13 -25.31
C ARG A 260 8.91 -29.11 -24.18
N LEU A 261 9.70 -29.45 -23.16
CA LEU A 261 10.04 -28.52 -22.08
C LEU A 261 10.81 -27.31 -22.62
N ILE A 262 11.74 -27.51 -23.55
CA ILE A 262 12.51 -26.42 -24.16
C ILE A 262 11.60 -25.47 -24.95
N MET A 263 10.61 -26.01 -25.68
CA MET A 263 9.61 -25.19 -26.38
C MET A 263 8.72 -24.41 -25.42
N ASP A 264 8.24 -25.07 -24.36
CA ASP A 264 7.41 -24.41 -23.33
C ASP A 264 8.20 -23.27 -22.64
N VAL A 265 9.48 -23.49 -22.34
CA VAL A 265 10.35 -22.45 -21.77
C VAL A 265 10.65 -21.34 -22.79
N LYS A 266 10.82 -21.65 -24.07
CA LYS A 266 10.94 -20.62 -25.13
C LYS A 266 9.71 -19.71 -25.17
N ALA A 267 8.51 -20.28 -25.15
CA ALA A 267 7.26 -19.51 -25.10
C ALA A 267 7.18 -18.66 -23.81
N LEU A 268 7.48 -19.26 -22.66
CA LEU A 268 7.51 -18.56 -21.38
C LEU A 268 8.47 -17.36 -21.40
N THR A 269 9.71 -17.54 -21.85
CA THR A 269 10.72 -16.47 -21.89
C THR A 269 10.31 -15.28 -22.76
N ARG A 270 9.53 -15.50 -23.83
CA ARG A 270 8.97 -14.40 -24.64
C ARG A 270 7.97 -13.56 -23.85
N ILE A 271 7.13 -14.19 -23.04
CA ILE A 271 6.16 -13.49 -22.18
C ILE A 271 6.89 -12.78 -21.03
N LEU A 272 7.86 -13.45 -20.39
CA LEU A 272 8.67 -12.85 -19.32
C LEU A 272 9.46 -11.63 -19.80
N PHE A 273 9.92 -11.63 -21.06
CA PHE A 273 10.54 -10.45 -21.65
C PHE A 273 9.56 -9.28 -21.70
N LEU A 274 8.30 -9.52 -22.08
CA LEU A 274 7.25 -8.50 -22.07
C LEU A 274 6.90 -8.02 -20.65
N TYR A 275 7.21 -8.79 -19.61
CA TYR A 275 6.95 -8.41 -18.22
C TYR A 275 7.96 -7.41 -17.65
N ILE A 276 9.13 -7.24 -18.25
CA ILE A 276 10.20 -6.34 -17.76
C ILE A 276 9.70 -4.90 -17.48
N PRO A 277 8.83 -4.29 -18.31
CA PRO A 277 8.33 -2.93 -18.08
C PRO A 277 7.19 -2.84 -17.04
N LEU A 278 6.51 -3.95 -16.72
CA LEU A 278 5.29 -3.97 -15.89
C LEU A 278 5.50 -3.48 -14.44
N PRO A 279 6.64 -3.72 -13.75
CA PRO A 279 6.85 -3.25 -12.39
C PRO A 279 6.59 -1.75 -12.18
N MET A 280 6.85 -0.93 -13.20
CA MET A 280 6.61 0.51 -13.11
C MET A 280 5.13 0.84 -12.91
N PHE A 281 4.23 0.11 -13.58
CA PHE A 281 2.79 0.30 -13.39
C PHE A 281 2.37 -0.02 -11.94
N TRP A 282 2.89 -1.11 -11.38
CA TRP A 282 2.62 -1.50 -10.00
C TRP A 282 3.21 -0.53 -8.99
N ALA A 283 4.36 0.07 -9.30
CA ALA A 283 4.96 1.12 -8.47
C ALA A 283 4.06 2.35 -8.34
N LEU A 284 3.24 2.67 -9.35
CA LEU A 284 2.22 3.73 -9.25
C LEU A 284 0.99 3.21 -8.50
N LEU A 285 0.46 2.05 -8.88
CA LEU A 285 -0.78 1.53 -8.30
C LEU A 285 -0.69 1.29 -6.78
N GLU A 286 0.45 0.79 -6.29
CA GLU A 286 0.61 0.44 -4.88
C GLU A 286 0.81 1.66 -3.95
N GLN A 287 0.99 2.88 -4.49
CA GLN A 287 1.09 4.11 -3.68
C GLN A 287 -0.25 4.54 -3.05
N GLN A 288 -1.36 3.94 -3.46
CA GLN A 288 -2.68 4.18 -2.89
C GLN A 288 -2.74 3.96 -1.37
N GLY A 289 -1.95 3.02 -0.84
CA GLY A 289 -1.92 2.72 0.59
C GLY A 289 -0.87 3.48 1.40
N SER A 290 0.03 4.22 0.74
CA SER A 290 1.12 4.98 1.35
C SER A 290 0.97 6.48 1.07
N ARG A 291 1.60 7.00 0.01
CA ARG A 291 1.63 8.44 -0.31
C ARG A 291 0.24 9.05 -0.51
N TRP A 292 -0.72 8.31 -1.06
CA TRP A 292 -2.08 8.83 -1.24
C TRP A 292 -2.84 8.94 0.09
N THR A 293 -2.59 8.01 1.02
CA THR A 293 -3.09 8.09 2.39
C THR A 293 -2.48 9.30 3.11
N LEU A 294 -1.18 9.54 2.95
CA LEU A 294 -0.48 10.71 3.52
C LEU A 294 -0.93 12.04 2.89
N GLN A 295 -1.31 12.03 1.62
CA GLN A 295 -1.98 13.18 1.02
C GLN A 295 -3.36 13.42 1.68
N ALA A 296 -4.12 12.35 1.90
CA ALA A 296 -5.46 12.43 2.49
C ALA A 296 -5.45 12.92 3.95
N THR A 297 -4.39 12.70 4.73
CA THR A 297 -4.27 13.26 6.10
C THR A 297 -4.24 14.79 6.11
N ARG A 298 -3.85 15.41 4.99
CA ARG A 298 -3.79 16.87 4.78
C ARG A 298 -5.01 17.41 4.03
N MET A 299 -6.10 16.64 3.94
CA MET A 299 -7.35 17.01 3.28
C MET A 299 -8.51 16.92 4.26
N ASN A 300 -9.52 17.78 4.09
CA ASN A 300 -10.71 17.80 4.93
C ASN A 300 -11.58 16.56 4.66
N GLY A 301 -11.65 15.66 5.64
CA GLY A 301 -12.45 14.44 5.62
C GLY A 301 -13.94 14.64 5.85
N ASN A 302 -14.40 15.84 6.21
CA ASN A 302 -15.80 16.12 6.48
C ASN A 302 -16.59 16.29 5.18
N LEU A 303 -17.51 15.35 4.90
CA LEU A 303 -18.44 15.40 3.76
C LEU A 303 -19.83 15.94 4.16
N GLY A 304 -19.98 16.47 5.38
CA GLY A 304 -21.22 17.01 5.93
C GLY A 304 -22.08 15.97 6.64
N PHE A 305 -22.23 14.77 6.07
CA PHE A 305 -23.02 13.66 6.65
C PHE A 305 -22.17 12.59 7.35
N ILE A 306 -20.90 12.47 6.95
CA ILE A 306 -19.93 11.54 7.52
C ILE A 306 -18.55 12.18 7.48
N VAL A 307 -17.75 11.93 8.50
CA VAL A 307 -16.33 12.28 8.51
C VAL A 307 -15.56 11.02 8.09
N LEU A 308 -14.94 11.06 6.92
CA LEU A 308 -14.13 9.96 6.43
C LEU A 308 -12.71 10.04 6.98
N GLN A 309 -12.20 8.91 7.45
CA GLN A 309 -10.80 8.74 7.80
C GLN A 309 -9.94 8.65 6.53
N PRO A 310 -8.69 9.14 6.53
CA PRO A 310 -7.82 9.14 5.34
C PRO A 310 -7.67 7.76 4.67
N GLU A 311 -7.55 6.68 5.44
CA GLU A 311 -7.36 5.32 4.92
C GLU A 311 -8.63 4.76 4.26
N GLN A 312 -9.82 5.28 4.59
CA GLN A 312 -11.08 4.82 4.01
C GLN A 312 -11.18 5.16 2.52
N MET A 313 -10.37 6.10 2.01
CA MET A 313 -10.29 6.39 0.58
C MET A 313 -9.83 5.17 -0.24
N GLN A 314 -9.08 4.25 0.37
CA GLN A 314 -8.68 3.00 -0.28
C GLN A 314 -9.87 2.10 -0.64
N VAL A 315 -11.06 2.28 -0.02
CA VAL A 315 -12.30 1.55 -0.36
C VAL A 315 -12.75 1.83 -1.79
N LEU A 316 -12.43 3.01 -2.34
CA LEU A 316 -12.83 3.38 -3.68
C LEU A 316 -12.27 2.42 -4.73
N ASN A 317 -11.04 1.93 -4.58
CA ASN A 317 -10.45 1.05 -5.58
C ASN A 317 -11.21 -0.28 -5.78
N PRO A 318 -11.40 -1.14 -4.75
CA PRO A 318 -12.15 -2.39 -4.92
C PRO A 318 -13.61 -2.14 -5.34
N LEU A 319 -14.24 -1.07 -4.84
CA LEU A 319 -15.60 -0.69 -5.26
C LEU A 319 -15.67 -0.35 -6.76
N LEU A 320 -14.75 0.50 -7.22
CA LEU A 320 -14.69 0.92 -8.62
C LEU A 320 -14.28 -0.24 -9.54
N VAL A 321 -13.39 -1.16 -9.10
CA VAL A 321 -13.03 -2.36 -9.89
C VAL A 321 -14.28 -3.22 -10.16
N LEU A 322 -15.11 -3.46 -9.14
CA LEU A 322 -16.34 -4.22 -9.28
C LEU A 322 -17.34 -3.58 -10.24
N ILE A 323 -17.37 -2.23 -10.32
CA ILE A 323 -18.22 -1.48 -11.25
C ILE A 323 -17.59 -1.45 -12.65
N PHE A 324 -16.28 -1.28 -12.74
CA PHE A 324 -15.58 -1.04 -13.99
C PHE A 324 -15.39 -2.29 -14.82
N ILE A 325 -15.17 -3.47 -14.22
CA ILE A 325 -15.09 -4.72 -14.99
C ILE A 325 -16.33 -4.91 -15.90
N PRO A 326 -17.56 -4.94 -15.38
CA PRO A 326 -18.74 -5.10 -16.22
C PRO A 326 -18.98 -3.90 -17.14
N LEU A 327 -18.68 -2.67 -16.69
CA LEU A 327 -18.81 -1.47 -17.52
C LEU A 327 -17.90 -1.52 -18.76
N PHE A 328 -16.64 -1.92 -18.58
CA PHE A 328 -15.68 -2.00 -19.67
C PHE A 328 -16.04 -3.11 -20.65
N ASP A 329 -16.40 -4.31 -20.15
CA ASP A 329 -16.72 -5.45 -21.01
C ASP A 329 -18.05 -5.30 -21.75
N LEU A 330 -19.09 -4.81 -21.08
CA LEU A 330 -20.44 -4.73 -21.67
C LEU A 330 -20.67 -3.45 -22.47
N VAL A 331 -20.01 -2.35 -22.11
CA VAL A 331 -20.25 -1.03 -22.70
C VAL A 331 -19.03 -0.53 -23.46
N ILE A 332 -17.92 -0.24 -22.77
CA ILE A 332 -16.79 0.49 -23.38
C ILE A 332 -16.17 -0.29 -24.55
N TYR A 333 -15.81 -1.56 -24.37
CA TYR A 333 -15.19 -2.35 -25.44
C TYR A 333 -16.13 -2.58 -26.62
N ARG A 334 -17.44 -2.67 -26.40
CA ARG A 334 -18.43 -2.75 -27.48
C ARG A 334 -18.52 -1.43 -28.26
N LEU A 335 -18.49 -0.29 -27.58
CA LEU A 335 -18.48 1.03 -28.24
C LEU A 335 -17.21 1.23 -29.06
N VAL A 336 -16.04 0.89 -28.51
CA VAL A 336 -14.76 0.97 -29.23
C VAL A 336 -14.76 0.07 -30.47
N SER A 337 -15.32 -1.13 -30.36
CA SER A 337 -15.49 -2.04 -31.49
C SER A 337 -16.45 -1.49 -32.56
N LYS A 338 -17.54 -0.79 -32.16
CA LYS A 338 -18.42 -0.08 -33.10
C LYS A 338 -17.71 1.07 -33.82
N CYS A 339 -16.70 1.68 -33.21
CA CYS A 339 -15.86 2.69 -33.85
C CYS A 339 -14.80 2.09 -34.82
N GLY A 340 -14.79 0.77 -35.06
CA GLY A 340 -13.88 0.11 -35.99
C GLY A 340 -12.45 -0.07 -35.46
N ILE A 341 -12.19 0.20 -34.18
CA ILE A 341 -10.86 0.08 -33.59
C ILE A 341 -10.69 -1.33 -33.01
N ASN A 342 -9.77 -2.10 -33.58
CA ASN A 342 -9.37 -3.40 -33.02
C ASN A 342 -8.51 -3.19 -31.77
N PHE A 343 -9.13 -3.43 -30.61
CA PHE A 343 -8.51 -3.20 -29.31
C PHE A 343 -7.88 -4.48 -28.75
N THR A 344 -6.65 -4.78 -29.19
CA THR A 344 -5.89 -5.95 -28.73
C THR A 344 -5.52 -5.84 -27.25
N SER A 345 -5.29 -6.98 -26.57
CA SER A 345 -4.95 -7.01 -25.14
C SER A 345 -3.72 -6.15 -24.81
N LEU A 346 -2.69 -6.16 -25.67
CA LEU A 346 -1.49 -5.33 -25.47
C LEU A 346 -1.78 -3.83 -25.64
N ARG A 347 -2.67 -3.45 -26.55
CA ARG A 347 -3.10 -2.04 -26.70
C ARG A 347 -3.91 -1.58 -25.49
N LYS A 348 -4.78 -2.44 -24.95
CA LYS A 348 -5.53 -2.16 -23.71
C LYS A 348 -4.57 -1.91 -22.55
N MET A 349 -3.54 -2.75 -22.38
CA MET A 349 -2.51 -2.55 -21.36
C MET A 349 -1.76 -1.22 -21.54
N ALA A 350 -1.39 -0.86 -22.78
CA ALA A 350 -0.74 0.41 -23.06
C ALA A 350 -1.63 1.62 -22.70
N VAL A 351 -2.92 1.57 -23.06
CA VAL A 351 -3.88 2.62 -22.65
C VAL A 351 -4.05 2.67 -21.13
N GLY A 352 -4.04 1.52 -20.44
CA GLY A 352 -4.03 1.46 -18.99
C GLY A 352 -2.83 2.21 -18.38
N MET A 353 -1.62 2.05 -18.92
CA MET A 353 -0.46 2.80 -18.46
C MET A 353 -0.60 4.32 -18.68
N ILE A 354 -1.19 4.74 -19.81
CA ILE A 354 -1.47 6.16 -20.08
C ILE A 354 -2.48 6.72 -19.06
N LEU A 355 -3.54 5.97 -18.74
CA LEU A 355 -4.51 6.37 -17.72
C LEU A 355 -3.88 6.49 -16.33
N ALA A 356 -2.95 5.60 -15.97
CA ALA A 356 -2.19 5.70 -14.72
C ALA A 356 -1.27 6.94 -14.69
N CYS A 357 -0.62 7.29 -15.80
CA CYS A 357 0.13 8.56 -15.92
C CYS A 357 -0.76 9.78 -15.66
N LEU A 358 -1.97 9.79 -16.26
CA LEU A 358 -2.94 10.86 -16.05
C LEU A 358 -3.44 10.91 -14.60
N ALA A 359 -3.68 9.76 -13.98
CA ALA A 359 -4.04 9.69 -12.56
C ALA A 359 -2.97 10.37 -11.69
N PHE A 360 -1.69 10.08 -11.91
CA PHE A 360 -0.59 10.69 -11.15
C PHE A 360 -0.37 12.17 -11.46
N ALA A 361 -0.70 12.63 -12.68
CA ALA A 361 -0.72 14.07 -12.98
C ALA A 361 -1.81 14.78 -12.15
N VAL A 362 -3.00 14.17 -12.00
CA VAL A 362 -4.06 14.70 -11.14
C VAL A 362 -3.62 14.71 -9.67
N VAL A 363 -3.01 13.62 -9.18
CA VAL A 363 -2.49 13.54 -7.81
C VAL A 363 -1.48 14.65 -7.53
N ALA A 364 -0.56 14.90 -8.48
CA ALA A 364 0.42 15.97 -8.36
C ALA A 364 -0.22 17.37 -8.30
N VAL A 365 -1.27 17.62 -9.09
CA VAL A 365 -2.01 18.90 -9.04
C VAL A 365 -2.71 19.09 -7.69
N VAL A 366 -3.35 18.04 -7.17
CA VAL A 366 -3.97 18.06 -5.84
C VAL A 366 -2.91 18.33 -4.77
N GLU A 367 -1.76 17.67 -4.86
CA GLU A 367 -0.64 17.85 -3.93
C GLU A 367 -0.06 19.28 -3.96
N ILE A 368 0.11 19.86 -5.15
CA ILE A 368 0.56 21.25 -5.30
C ILE A 368 -0.43 22.20 -4.62
N LYS A 369 -1.74 21.98 -4.81
CA LYS A 369 -2.77 22.81 -4.17
C LYS A 369 -2.79 22.68 -2.64
N ILE A 370 -2.55 21.48 -2.12
CA ILE A 370 -2.40 21.26 -0.66
C ILE A 370 -1.18 22.02 -0.14
N ASN A 371 -0.04 21.92 -0.82
CA ASN A 371 1.19 22.58 -0.41
C ASN A 371 1.13 24.11 -0.53
N GLU A 372 0.41 24.66 -1.52
CA GLU A 372 0.15 26.11 -1.61
C GLU A 372 -0.65 26.66 -0.42
N MET A 373 -1.47 25.82 0.23
CA MET A 373 -2.26 26.21 1.41
C MET A 373 -1.55 25.92 2.73
N ALA A 374 -0.48 25.13 2.72
CA ALA A 374 0.28 24.81 3.91
C ALA A 374 1.09 26.05 4.37
N PRO A 375 1.16 26.35 5.67
CA PRO A 375 1.98 27.44 6.15
C PRO A 375 3.47 27.15 5.83
N PRO A 376 4.23 28.13 5.32
CA PRO A 376 5.61 27.92 4.91
C PRO A 376 6.43 27.40 6.09
N GLN A 377 7.38 26.50 5.86
CA GLN A 377 8.29 26.00 6.90
C GLN A 377 9.63 26.77 6.90
N PRO A 378 10.18 27.11 8.08
CA PRO A 378 11.46 27.78 8.16
C PRO A 378 12.59 26.83 7.73
N GLY A 379 13.41 27.26 6.76
CA GLY A 379 14.60 26.53 6.33
C GLY A 379 15.76 26.61 7.32
N HIS A 380 16.91 26.06 6.94
CA HIS A 380 18.17 26.30 7.65
C HIS A 380 18.45 27.80 7.75
N GLN A 381 18.88 28.27 8.93
CA GLN A 381 19.13 29.68 9.22
C GLN A 381 17.89 30.58 9.08
N GLU A 382 16.69 30.03 9.12
CA GLU A 382 15.45 30.82 9.04
C GLU A 382 14.59 30.61 10.28
N ILE A 383 13.85 31.64 10.66
CA ILE A 383 12.75 31.57 11.62
C ILE A 383 11.55 32.33 11.10
N PHE A 384 10.37 31.98 11.61
CA PHE A 384 9.14 32.73 11.40
C PHE A 384 8.65 33.33 12.71
N LEU A 385 8.46 34.64 12.71
CA LEU A 385 8.01 35.40 13.87
C LEU A 385 6.64 36.02 13.60
N GLN A 386 5.69 35.79 14.50
CA GLN A 386 4.42 36.50 14.56
C GLN A 386 4.34 37.27 15.89
N VAL A 387 3.66 38.41 15.87
CA VAL A 387 3.42 39.20 17.09
C VAL A 387 1.91 39.23 17.36
N LEU A 388 1.55 38.97 18.61
CA LEU A 388 0.18 39.01 19.12
C LEU A 388 0.10 40.04 20.25
N ASN A 389 -0.77 41.04 20.08
CA ASN A 389 -1.02 42.04 21.11
C ASN A 389 -2.20 41.62 21.99
N LEU A 390 -1.94 41.34 23.27
CA LEU A 390 -2.95 41.04 24.29
C LEU A 390 -3.20 42.22 25.24
N ALA A 391 -2.59 43.39 24.99
CA ALA A 391 -2.88 44.60 25.75
C ALA A 391 -4.20 45.26 25.29
N ASP A 392 -4.78 46.10 26.14
CA ASP A 392 -6.08 46.75 25.91
C ASP A 392 -6.06 47.85 24.84
N ASP A 393 -4.88 48.30 24.42
CA ASP A 393 -4.71 49.34 23.40
C ASP A 393 -3.64 48.97 22.35
N GLU A 394 -3.49 49.81 21.33
CA GLU A 394 -2.54 49.65 20.24
C GLU A 394 -1.08 49.72 20.74
N VAL A 395 -0.28 48.72 20.34
CA VAL A 395 1.15 48.66 20.65
C VAL A 395 1.95 48.72 19.36
N ALA A 396 2.86 49.69 19.26
CA ALA A 396 3.83 49.74 18.19
C ALA A 396 5.07 48.93 18.55
N VAL A 397 5.40 47.95 17.70
CA VAL A 397 6.52 47.01 17.90
C VAL A 397 7.58 47.29 16.86
N THR A 398 8.80 47.50 17.33
CA THR A 398 9.97 47.68 16.49
C THR A 398 11.06 46.68 16.88
N MET A 399 11.47 45.82 15.94
CA MET A 399 12.56 44.87 16.13
C MET A 399 13.85 45.42 15.51
N GLN A 400 14.91 45.53 16.29
CA GLN A 400 16.20 46.06 15.83
C GLN A 400 17.11 44.93 15.31
N GLY A 401 17.72 45.15 14.14
CA GLY A 401 18.76 44.27 13.58
C GLY A 401 20.19 44.71 13.94
N ASP A 402 21.18 43.95 13.43
CA ASP A 402 22.62 44.16 13.72
C ASP A 402 23.17 45.54 13.29
N GLU A 403 22.50 46.23 12.36
CA GLU A 403 22.95 47.51 11.77
C GLU A 403 22.01 48.68 12.07
N ASN A 404 21.28 48.67 13.18
CA ASN A 404 20.24 49.68 13.52
C ASN A 404 19.09 49.80 12.49
N ASN A 405 19.00 48.88 11.52
CA ASN A 405 17.86 48.78 10.63
C ASN A 405 16.69 48.10 11.35
N SER A 406 15.50 48.69 11.27
CA SER A 406 14.28 48.06 11.78
C SER A 406 13.92 46.86 10.89
N LEU A 407 14.06 45.65 11.43
CA LEU A 407 13.73 44.41 10.74
C LEU A 407 12.22 44.13 10.74
N LEU A 408 11.50 44.71 11.69
CA LEU A 408 10.04 44.66 11.82
C LEU A 408 9.57 45.96 12.48
N ALA A 409 8.56 46.61 11.91
CA ALA A 409 7.95 47.81 12.47
C ALA A 409 6.45 47.79 12.17
N GLU A 410 5.64 47.42 13.15
CA GLU A 410 4.20 47.22 12.98
C GLU A 410 3.45 47.79 14.18
N SER A 411 2.24 48.29 13.94
CA SER A 411 1.35 48.78 14.98
C SER A 411 0.14 47.87 15.07
N ILE A 412 -0.01 47.19 16.21
CA ILE A 412 -0.96 46.09 16.36
C ILE A 412 -2.02 46.52 17.35
N LYS A 413 -3.28 46.49 16.93
CA LYS A 413 -4.42 46.86 17.78
C LYS A 413 -4.62 45.83 18.89
N SER A 414 -5.37 46.23 19.91
CA SER A 414 -5.76 45.36 21.02
C SER A 414 -6.42 44.06 20.54
N PHE A 415 -6.00 42.93 21.13
CA PHE A 415 -6.45 41.57 20.78
C PHE A 415 -6.41 41.31 19.27
N GLN A 416 -5.30 41.67 18.63
CA GLN A 416 -5.01 41.36 17.24
C GLN A 416 -3.60 40.79 17.08
N LYS A 417 -3.42 40.03 15.99
CA LYS A 417 -2.10 39.54 15.56
C LYS A 417 -1.72 40.07 14.21
N MET A 418 -0.43 40.03 13.92
CA MET A 418 0.07 40.32 12.58
C MET A 418 -0.57 39.38 11.54
N PRO A 419 -0.91 39.87 10.34
CA PRO A 419 -1.60 39.08 9.32
C PRO A 419 -0.71 37.98 8.71
N HIS A 420 0.61 38.13 8.78
CA HIS A 420 1.58 37.17 8.22
C HIS A 420 2.75 36.99 9.18
N TYR A 421 3.36 35.80 9.14
CA TYR A 421 4.65 35.58 9.78
C TYR A 421 5.74 36.37 9.06
N SER A 422 6.58 37.05 9.83
CA SER A 422 7.77 37.71 9.32
C SER A 422 8.91 36.70 9.20
N LYS A 423 9.47 36.58 7.98
CA LYS A 423 10.62 35.74 7.69
C LYS A 423 11.91 36.44 8.08
N LEU A 424 12.64 35.84 9.01
CA LEU A 424 13.92 36.36 9.48
C LEU A 424 15.02 35.34 9.20
N HIS A 425 16.17 35.84 8.74
CA HIS A 425 17.36 35.02 8.55
C HIS A 425 18.33 35.22 9.72
N LEU A 426 18.85 34.12 10.23
CA LEU A 426 19.84 34.06 11.27
C LEU A 426 21.24 33.89 10.67
N LYS A 427 22.25 34.52 11.28
CA LYS A 427 23.66 34.29 10.92
C LYS A 427 24.26 33.08 11.66
N THR A 428 23.63 32.68 12.75
CA THR A 428 24.04 31.66 13.72
C THR A 428 22.86 30.75 14.06
N GLU A 429 23.10 29.59 14.66
CA GLU A 429 22.01 28.65 15.03
C GLU A 429 21.03 29.22 16.06
N SER A 430 21.50 30.14 16.91
CA SER A 430 20.71 30.88 17.88
C SER A 430 21.13 32.35 17.87
N LYS A 431 20.19 33.25 18.16
CA LYS A 431 20.42 34.69 18.25
C LYS A 431 19.43 35.37 19.19
N ASP A 432 19.89 36.41 19.87
CA ASP A 432 19.05 37.29 20.68
C ASP A 432 18.57 38.51 19.85
N PHE A 433 17.27 38.78 19.90
CA PHE A 433 16.67 39.95 19.26
C PHE A 433 16.16 40.93 20.30
N HIS A 434 16.39 42.21 20.01
CA HIS A 434 15.92 43.33 20.83
C HIS A 434 14.64 43.90 20.23
N PHE A 435 13.59 43.96 21.05
CA PHE A 435 12.29 44.50 20.71
C PHE A 435 12.05 45.78 21.50
N HIS A 436 11.69 46.84 20.79
CA HIS A 436 11.27 48.10 21.36
C HIS A 436 9.76 48.24 21.16
N LEU A 437 9.04 48.25 22.28
CA LEU A 437 7.59 48.29 22.38
C LEU A 437 7.15 49.67 22.85
N LYS A 438 6.24 50.29 22.12
CA LYS A 438 5.67 51.60 22.48
C LYS A 438 4.18 51.44 22.74
N TYR A 439 3.77 51.78 23.97
CA TYR A 439 2.39 51.74 24.44
C TYR A 439 2.06 53.07 25.11
N HIS A 440 1.12 53.81 24.54
CA HIS A 440 0.86 55.21 24.91
C HIS A 440 2.15 56.07 24.90
N ASN A 441 2.54 56.60 26.07
CA ASN A 441 3.75 57.40 26.27
C ASN A 441 4.92 56.58 26.86
N LEU A 442 4.76 55.27 27.01
CA LEU A 442 5.76 54.36 27.57
C LEU A 442 6.51 53.65 26.44
N SER A 443 7.82 53.51 26.63
CA SER A 443 8.73 52.78 25.76
C SER A 443 9.44 51.71 26.58
N VAL A 444 9.26 50.45 26.21
CA VAL A 444 9.82 49.29 26.90
C VAL A 444 10.73 48.54 25.93
N TYR A 445 11.90 48.11 26.42
CA TYR A 445 12.83 47.29 25.67
C TYR A 445 12.84 45.88 26.25
N THR A 446 12.68 44.88 25.40
CA THR A 446 12.71 43.46 25.77
C THR A 446 13.67 42.70 24.87
N GLU A 447 14.26 41.65 25.40
CA GLU A 447 15.22 40.80 24.70
C GLU A 447 14.72 39.35 24.74
N HIS A 448 14.78 38.67 23.60
CA HIS A 448 14.36 37.27 23.48
C HIS A 448 15.29 36.47 22.57
N SER A 449 15.69 35.30 23.05
CA SER A 449 16.48 34.32 22.29
C SER A 449 15.62 33.49 21.36
N VAL A 450 16.09 33.26 20.15
CA VAL A 450 15.44 32.41 19.14
C VAL A 450 16.43 31.47 18.48
N GLU A 451 15.96 30.29 18.11
CA GLU A 451 16.73 29.22 17.48
C GLU A 451 16.22 28.98 16.05
N GLU A 452 17.13 28.63 15.12
CA GLU A 452 16.76 28.32 13.74
C GLU A 452 15.73 27.20 13.62
N LYS A 453 15.03 27.15 12.48
CA LYS A 453 14.01 26.12 12.15
C LYS A 453 12.82 26.11 13.11
N ASN A 454 12.54 27.22 13.77
CA ASN A 454 11.40 27.32 14.67
C ASN A 454 10.48 28.47 14.28
N ARG A 455 9.21 28.31 14.65
CA ARG A 455 8.21 29.36 14.60
C ARG A 455 8.02 29.92 16.00
N TYR A 456 7.87 31.23 16.08
CA TYR A 456 7.70 31.93 17.33
C TYR A 456 6.54 32.91 17.26
N SER A 457 5.80 32.98 18.37
CA SER A 457 4.79 33.98 18.62
C SER A 457 5.24 34.85 19.80
N LEU A 458 5.47 36.14 19.54
CA LEU A 458 5.76 37.13 20.56
C LEU A 458 4.42 37.63 21.13
N LEU A 459 4.13 37.25 22.36
CA LEU A 459 2.96 37.71 23.11
C LEU A 459 3.30 39.01 23.83
N ILE A 460 2.57 40.08 23.54
CA ILE A 460 2.65 41.34 24.29
C ILE A 460 1.53 41.34 25.31
N ARG A 461 1.88 41.61 26.57
CA ARG A 461 0.92 41.61 27.69
C ARG A 461 1.07 42.89 28.52
N GLU A 462 -0.02 43.28 29.17
CA GLU A 462 0.00 44.36 30.14
C GLU A 462 0.56 43.85 31.48
N ASP A 463 1.43 44.65 32.10
CA ASP A 463 2.05 44.38 33.39
C ASP A 463 1.87 45.62 34.29
N GLY A 464 0.72 45.67 34.97
CA GLY A 464 0.30 46.80 35.77
C GLY A 464 0.02 48.05 34.94
N LYS A 465 0.96 49.02 34.96
CA LYS A 465 0.89 50.25 34.14
C LYS A 465 1.88 50.25 32.97
N SER A 466 2.64 49.17 32.81
CA SER A 466 3.61 48.99 31.74
C SER A 466 3.15 47.84 30.84
N ILE A 467 3.92 47.58 29.78
CA ILE A 467 3.78 46.37 28.97
C ILE A 467 5.04 45.52 29.11
N SER A 468 4.89 44.20 28.94
CA SER A 468 5.98 43.25 28.81
C SER A 468 5.73 42.34 27.60
N SER A 469 6.75 41.56 27.23
CA SER A 469 6.58 40.57 26.17
C SER A 469 7.15 39.22 26.56
N MET A 470 6.56 38.17 26.01
CA MET A 470 6.95 36.78 26.19
C MET A 470 7.10 36.12 24.82
N MET A 471 8.24 35.48 24.59
CA MET A 471 8.44 34.67 23.39
C MET A 471 7.92 33.26 23.61
N VAL A 472 7.10 32.80 22.68
CA VAL A 472 6.51 31.47 22.75
C VAL A 472 6.87 30.69 21.49
N LYS A 473 7.46 29.51 21.68
CA LYS A 473 7.76 28.59 20.59
C LYS A 473 6.47 27.91 20.13
N ASP A 474 6.19 27.99 18.83
CA ASP A 474 5.08 27.30 18.20
C ASP A 474 5.55 25.94 17.67
N THR A 475 4.87 24.88 18.06
CA THR A 475 5.24 23.51 17.68
C THR A 475 4.83 23.22 16.23
N GLU A 476 5.66 22.50 15.47
CA GLU A 476 5.48 22.30 14.03
C GLU A 476 4.42 21.25 13.65
N ASN A 477 4.18 20.24 14.50
CA ASN A 477 3.31 19.09 14.21
C ASN A 477 2.14 19.00 15.20
N VAL A 478 1.29 20.02 15.21
CA VAL A 478 0.26 20.12 16.25
C VAL A 478 -0.99 19.30 15.94
N THR A 479 -1.33 19.13 14.67
CA THR A 479 -2.55 18.44 14.24
C THR A 479 -2.23 17.07 13.66
N THR A 480 -2.78 16.01 14.25
CA THR A 480 -2.68 14.62 13.77
C THR A 480 -4.06 14.11 13.35
N ASN A 481 -4.16 13.30 12.30
CA ASN A 481 -5.42 12.67 11.87
C ASN A 481 -6.61 13.64 11.62
N GLY A 482 -6.35 14.86 11.16
CA GLY A 482 -7.43 15.82 10.94
C GLY A 482 -8.05 16.42 12.21
N MET A 483 -7.50 16.07 13.38
CA MET A 483 -7.87 16.70 14.66
C MET A 483 -7.47 18.17 14.66
N THR A 484 -8.19 18.94 15.46
CA THR A 484 -7.88 20.34 15.70
C THR A 484 -6.91 20.44 16.86
N ALA A 485 -5.92 21.32 16.76
CA ALA A 485 -5.09 21.67 17.90
C ALA A 485 -5.60 22.92 18.59
N VAL A 486 -5.60 22.92 19.92
CA VAL A 486 -5.96 24.08 20.72
C VAL A 486 -4.86 24.40 21.73
N ARG A 487 -4.65 25.69 21.95
CA ARG A 487 -3.75 26.24 22.95
C ARG A 487 -4.46 27.33 23.71
N PHE A 488 -4.13 27.46 24.99
CA PHE A 488 -4.73 28.46 25.86
C PHE A 488 -3.66 29.39 26.44
N VAL A 489 -3.99 30.67 26.52
CA VAL A 489 -3.29 31.69 27.30
C VAL A 489 -4.27 32.19 28.34
N ASN A 490 -3.87 32.17 29.59
CA ASN A 490 -4.73 32.55 30.71
C ASN A 490 -4.34 33.91 31.26
N THR A 491 -5.15 34.96 31.05
CA THR A 491 -4.87 36.30 31.59
C THR A 491 -5.40 36.50 33.01
N LEU A 492 -6.00 35.47 33.62
CA LEU A 492 -6.51 35.54 34.99
C LEU A 492 -5.36 35.36 35.99
N SER A 493 -5.52 35.95 37.17
CA SER A 493 -4.57 35.84 38.29
C SER A 493 -4.68 34.52 39.05
N LYS A 494 -5.26 33.48 38.43
CA LYS A 494 -5.46 32.15 39.02
C LYS A 494 -5.29 31.09 37.94
N GLU A 495 -4.76 29.93 38.31
CA GLU A 495 -4.62 28.78 37.41
C GLU A 495 -6.00 28.28 36.93
N VAL A 496 -6.11 27.93 35.65
CA VAL A 496 -7.34 27.42 35.03
C VAL A 496 -7.15 26.00 34.52
N ASN A 497 -8.01 25.09 34.99
CA ASN A 497 -8.09 23.70 34.54
C ASN A 497 -9.23 23.51 33.54
N ILE A 498 -8.89 23.19 32.29
CA ILE A 498 -9.84 23.12 31.18
C ILE A 498 -10.13 21.65 30.82
N SER A 499 -11.41 21.29 30.78
CA SER A 499 -11.85 19.92 30.51
C SER A 499 -12.33 19.75 29.06
N LEU A 500 -11.42 19.34 28.17
CA LEU A 500 -11.66 19.20 26.72
C LEU A 500 -12.19 17.82 26.31
N GLY A 501 -13.02 17.18 27.14
CA GLY A 501 -13.61 15.85 26.86
C GLY A 501 -12.68 14.65 27.02
N THR A 502 -11.42 14.86 27.40
CA THR A 502 -10.45 13.80 27.73
C THR A 502 -10.31 13.60 29.24
N ASN A 503 -9.95 12.40 29.70
CA ASN A 503 -9.85 12.02 31.13
C ASN A 503 -8.89 12.88 32.00
N LEU A 504 -8.02 13.69 31.39
CA LEU A 504 -7.12 14.60 32.11
C LEU A 504 -7.42 16.06 31.75
N PRO A 505 -7.68 16.98 32.69
CA PRO A 505 -7.83 18.40 32.40
C PRO A 505 -6.50 19.02 31.93
N LEU A 506 -6.57 20.07 31.11
CA LEU A 506 -5.41 20.88 30.70
C LEU A 506 -5.26 22.03 31.70
N SER A 507 -4.16 22.02 32.46
CA SER A 507 -3.80 23.13 33.35
C SER A 507 -3.13 24.25 32.55
N VAL A 508 -3.55 25.49 32.82
CA VAL A 508 -3.01 26.72 32.26
C VAL A 508 -2.65 27.65 33.41
N GLY A 509 -1.37 27.97 33.55
CA GLY A 509 -0.86 28.80 34.65
C GLY A 509 -1.50 30.20 34.69
N GLU A 510 -1.44 30.85 35.85
CA GLU A 510 -1.88 32.24 36.04
C GLU A 510 -0.99 33.26 35.32
N ASP A 511 -1.43 34.52 35.28
CA ASP A 511 -0.65 35.69 34.82
C ASP A 511 -0.01 35.53 33.43
N TYR A 512 -0.86 35.25 32.44
CA TYR A 512 -0.52 34.97 31.05
C TYR A 512 0.24 33.66 30.86
N GLY A 513 0.06 32.69 31.76
CA GLY A 513 0.53 31.32 31.58
C GLY A 513 0.03 30.72 30.26
N VAL A 514 0.93 30.01 29.57
CA VAL A 514 0.67 29.45 28.24
C VAL A 514 0.66 27.93 28.30
N SER A 515 -0.41 27.31 27.82
CA SER A 515 -0.49 25.85 27.76
C SER A 515 0.37 25.27 26.65
N ALA A 516 0.74 23.99 26.78
CA ALA A 516 1.11 23.20 25.61
C ALA A 516 -0.10 23.05 24.68
N TYR A 517 0.16 22.80 23.41
CA TYR A 517 -0.91 22.44 22.48
C TYR A 517 -1.53 21.11 22.84
N ARG A 518 -2.84 21.01 22.65
CA ARG A 518 -3.60 19.77 22.84
C ARG A 518 -4.49 19.50 21.63
N THR A 519 -4.49 18.27 21.14
CA THR A 519 -5.37 17.84 20.05
C THR A 519 -6.76 17.49 20.58
N VAL A 520 -7.79 17.97 19.90
CA VAL A 520 -9.21 17.72 20.18
C VAL A 520 -9.94 17.32 18.90
N GLN A 521 -11.09 16.68 19.05
CA GLN A 521 -11.92 16.34 17.89
C GLN A 521 -12.47 17.63 17.25
N THR A 522 -12.71 17.57 15.94
CA THR A 522 -13.36 18.66 15.21
C THR A 522 -14.84 18.72 15.59
N GLY A 523 -15.41 19.90 15.71
CA GLY A 523 -16.82 20.07 16.05
C GLY A 523 -17.10 21.37 16.79
N GLU A 524 -18.35 21.55 17.21
CA GLU A 524 -18.72 22.70 18.05
C GLU A 524 -18.47 22.42 19.53
N TYR A 525 -17.82 23.38 20.18
CA TYR A 525 -17.52 23.37 21.61
C TYR A 525 -18.19 24.59 22.29
N PRO A 526 -19.53 24.58 22.43
CA PRO A 526 -20.27 25.74 22.92
C PRO A 526 -20.10 26.00 24.42
N ALA A 527 -19.77 24.97 25.21
CA ALA A 527 -19.65 25.07 26.66
C ALA A 527 -18.60 24.10 27.22
N VAL A 528 -17.33 24.50 27.20
CA VAL A 528 -16.20 23.76 27.77
C VAL A 528 -16.06 24.10 29.25
N GLN A 529 -16.12 23.09 30.11
CA GLN A 529 -16.00 23.27 31.56
C GLN A 529 -14.57 23.65 31.96
N CYS A 530 -14.46 24.74 32.71
CA CYS A 530 -13.22 25.28 33.24
C CYS A 530 -13.33 25.44 34.75
N LYS A 531 -12.27 25.12 35.47
CA LYS A 531 -12.23 25.20 36.93
C LYS A 531 -11.03 26.03 37.37
N THR A 532 -11.26 26.93 38.31
CA THR A 532 -10.22 27.58 39.11
C THR A 532 -10.29 27.03 40.53
N GLU A 533 -9.40 27.46 41.43
CA GLU A 533 -9.44 27.00 42.83
C GLU A 533 -10.80 27.27 43.52
N ASP A 534 -11.48 28.36 43.15
CA ASP A 534 -12.69 28.84 43.84
C ASP A 534 -13.96 28.81 42.99
N ASP A 535 -13.85 28.85 41.66
CA ASP A 535 -14.98 29.04 40.74
C ASP A 535 -14.95 28.07 39.55
N ASP A 536 -16.12 27.53 39.20
CA ASP A 536 -16.37 26.75 37.98
C ASP A 536 -17.11 27.63 36.95
N PHE A 537 -16.61 27.68 35.71
CA PHE A 537 -17.22 28.43 34.61
C PHE A 537 -17.15 27.66 33.29
N SER A 538 -17.84 28.15 32.25
CA SER A 538 -17.84 27.53 30.93
C SER A 538 -17.35 28.50 29.86
N LEU A 539 -16.47 28.04 28.98
CA LEU A 539 -16.00 28.80 27.82
C LEU A 539 -16.67 28.31 26.54
N ASN A 540 -17.10 29.24 25.69
CA ASN A 540 -17.55 28.93 24.34
C ASN A 540 -16.35 29.05 23.38
N LEU A 541 -15.90 27.93 22.83
CA LEU A 541 -14.79 27.88 21.86
C LEU A 541 -15.28 27.93 20.41
N GLY A 542 -16.60 27.80 20.19
CA GLY A 542 -17.23 27.78 18.87
C GLY A 542 -16.87 26.53 18.06
N LEU A 543 -16.92 26.66 16.73
CA LEU A 543 -16.57 25.60 15.79
C LEU A 543 -15.05 25.44 15.69
N LEU A 544 -14.57 24.23 15.88
CA LEU A 544 -13.18 23.83 15.70
C LEU A 544 -13.04 23.06 14.39
N ASP A 545 -12.40 23.69 13.40
CA ASP A 545 -12.30 23.15 12.05
C ASP A 545 -11.16 22.13 11.88
N PHE A 546 -11.31 21.30 10.85
CA PHE A 546 -10.39 20.22 10.49
C PHE A 546 -8.99 20.73 10.18
N GLY A 547 -7.99 20.17 10.86
CA GLY A 547 -6.57 20.48 10.64
C GLY A 547 -6.15 21.90 11.03
N ALA A 548 -7.02 22.66 11.70
CA ALA A 548 -6.70 23.98 12.21
C ALA A 548 -5.95 23.90 13.56
N ALA A 549 -5.16 24.92 13.86
CA ALA A 549 -4.64 25.18 15.19
C ALA A 549 -5.16 26.52 15.70
N TYR A 550 -5.78 26.53 16.86
CA TYR A 550 -6.33 27.73 17.48
C TYR A 550 -5.61 28.08 18.77
N LEU A 551 -5.47 29.39 18.98
CA LEU A 551 -5.09 29.98 20.24
C LEU A 551 -6.32 30.65 20.86
N PHE A 552 -6.60 30.28 22.09
CA PHE A 552 -7.65 30.86 22.91
C PHE A 552 -7.02 31.67 24.03
N VAL A 553 -7.43 32.92 24.17
CA VAL A 553 -7.01 33.79 25.27
C VAL A 553 -8.18 33.92 26.22
N ILE A 554 -8.01 33.45 27.45
CA ILE A 554 -9.02 33.52 28.50
C ILE A 554 -8.89 34.90 29.15
N THR A 555 -9.92 35.72 28.99
CA THR A 555 -9.97 37.10 29.49
C THR A 555 -11.20 37.30 30.37
N ASN A 556 -11.16 38.20 31.34
CA ASN A 556 -12.33 38.54 32.14
C ASN A 556 -13.14 39.65 31.48
N SER A 557 -14.38 39.36 31.05
CA SER A 557 -15.28 40.37 30.51
C SER A 557 -16.04 41.07 31.64
N THR A 558 -16.02 42.40 31.64
CA THR A 558 -16.55 43.27 32.71
C THR A 558 -18.02 43.03 33.07
N ASN A 559 -18.83 42.40 32.20
CA ASN A 559 -20.25 42.17 32.42
C ASN A 559 -20.73 40.71 32.25
N GLN A 560 -19.88 39.79 31.80
CA GLN A 560 -20.29 38.42 31.41
C GLN A 560 -19.40 37.32 32.00
N GLY A 561 -18.40 37.67 32.83
CA GLY A 561 -17.44 36.74 33.39
C GLY A 561 -16.34 36.35 32.40
N PRO A 562 -15.59 35.26 32.66
CA PRO A 562 -14.50 34.80 31.80
C PRO A 562 -14.99 34.44 30.39
N GLN A 563 -14.30 34.93 29.36
CA GLN A 563 -14.55 34.64 27.95
C GLN A 563 -13.27 34.19 27.25
N ALA A 564 -13.43 33.45 26.15
CA ALA A 564 -12.33 33.02 25.31
C ALA A 564 -12.31 33.86 24.03
N TRP A 565 -11.26 34.67 23.85
CA TRP A 565 -10.95 35.27 22.56
C TRP A 565 -10.24 34.24 21.68
N LYS A 566 -10.70 34.06 20.45
CA LYS A 566 -10.26 33.01 19.52
C LYS A 566 -9.44 33.59 18.38
N THR A 567 -8.29 32.98 18.08
CA THR A 567 -7.51 33.24 16.86
C THR A 567 -6.97 31.96 16.23
N GLU A 568 -6.76 31.98 14.92
CA GLU A 568 -6.27 30.84 14.12
C GLU A 568 -4.76 30.95 13.88
N ASP A 569 -3.97 30.11 14.52
CA ASP A 569 -2.51 30.04 14.30
C ASP A 569 -2.16 29.24 13.05
N ILE A 570 -2.90 28.16 12.80
CA ILE A 570 -2.85 27.41 11.54
C ILE A 570 -4.26 27.40 10.95
N PRO A 571 -4.46 27.92 9.72
CA PRO A 571 -5.77 27.97 9.10
C PRO A 571 -6.28 26.56 8.81
N ALA A 572 -7.61 26.40 8.87
CA ALA A 572 -8.26 25.13 8.56
C ALA A 572 -8.00 24.66 7.12
N THR A 573 -7.88 23.34 6.96
CA THR A 573 -7.75 22.73 5.64
C THR A 573 -9.07 22.84 4.87
N LYS A 574 -9.06 23.59 3.76
CA LYS A 574 -10.27 23.82 2.94
C LYS A 574 -10.47 22.80 1.81
N ILE A 575 -9.44 22.04 1.44
CA ILE A 575 -9.53 21.07 0.35
C ILE A 575 -10.24 19.81 0.85
N SER A 576 -11.42 19.52 0.31
CA SER A 576 -12.13 18.28 0.61
C SER A 576 -11.39 17.05 0.07
N ILE A 577 -11.38 15.97 0.86
CA ILE A 577 -10.85 14.65 0.48
C ILE A 577 -11.49 14.09 -0.81
N ALA A 578 -12.70 14.56 -1.16
CA ALA A 578 -13.39 14.19 -2.40
C ALA A 578 -12.61 14.52 -3.68
N TRP A 579 -11.65 15.46 -3.62
CA TRP A 579 -10.74 15.76 -4.73
C TRP A 579 -9.80 14.60 -5.10
N GLN A 580 -9.70 13.54 -4.29
CA GLN A 580 -9.03 12.30 -4.69
C GLN A 580 -9.91 11.39 -5.56
N LEU A 581 -11.22 11.64 -5.69
CA LEU A 581 -12.08 10.78 -6.50
C LEU A 581 -11.64 10.67 -7.98
N PRO A 582 -11.27 11.76 -8.69
CA PRO A 582 -10.82 11.67 -10.07
C PRO A 582 -9.56 10.81 -10.27
N GLN A 583 -8.58 10.90 -9.37
CA GLN A 583 -7.37 10.06 -9.44
C GLN A 583 -7.67 8.58 -9.18
N TYR A 584 -8.58 8.26 -8.24
CA TYR A 584 -9.03 6.88 -8.02
C TYR A 584 -9.79 6.33 -9.25
N VAL A 585 -10.68 7.13 -9.85
CA VAL A 585 -11.38 6.73 -11.08
C VAL A 585 -10.40 6.42 -12.21
N LEU A 586 -9.41 7.28 -12.44
CA LEU A 586 -8.42 7.07 -13.51
C LEU A 586 -7.51 5.85 -13.22
N VAL A 587 -7.04 5.69 -11.97
CA VAL A 587 -6.14 4.58 -11.62
C VAL A 587 -6.86 3.24 -11.61
N THR A 588 -8.13 3.19 -11.21
CA THR A 588 -8.93 1.95 -11.26
C THR A 588 -9.28 1.58 -12.71
N ALA A 589 -9.60 2.56 -13.56
CA ALA A 589 -9.76 2.31 -15.00
C ALA A 589 -8.45 1.77 -15.61
N ALA A 590 -7.31 2.35 -15.22
CA ALA A 590 -6.00 1.87 -15.59
C ALA A 590 -5.75 0.42 -15.13
N GLU A 591 -6.10 0.08 -13.89
CA GLU A 591 -5.99 -1.27 -13.32
C GLU A 591 -6.80 -2.29 -14.12
N VAL A 592 -8.06 -2.00 -14.45
CA VAL A 592 -8.90 -2.93 -15.23
C VAL A 592 -8.31 -3.16 -16.62
N MET A 593 -7.84 -2.12 -17.29
CA MET A 593 -7.26 -2.22 -18.62
C MET A 593 -5.87 -2.88 -18.64
N PHE A 594 -5.08 -2.72 -17.59
CA PHE A 594 -3.73 -3.26 -17.51
C PHE A 594 -3.68 -4.63 -16.81
N SER A 595 -4.19 -4.72 -15.59
CA SER A 595 -4.05 -5.89 -14.72
C SER A 595 -4.96 -7.04 -15.17
N VAL A 596 -6.26 -6.80 -15.28
CA VAL A 596 -7.23 -7.85 -15.66
C VAL A 596 -6.93 -8.37 -17.06
N THR A 597 -6.76 -7.44 -18.01
CA THR A 597 -6.43 -7.80 -19.40
C THR A 597 -5.04 -8.45 -19.53
N GLY A 598 -4.05 -7.97 -18.77
CA GLY A 598 -2.69 -8.51 -18.79
C GLY A 598 -2.61 -9.92 -18.22
N LEU A 599 -3.36 -10.20 -17.15
CA LEU A 599 -3.52 -11.56 -16.63
C LEU A 599 -4.18 -12.47 -17.66
N GLU A 600 -5.31 -12.06 -18.26
CA GLU A 600 -6.00 -12.83 -19.30
C GLU A 600 -5.09 -13.15 -20.49
N PHE A 601 -4.39 -12.13 -21.01
CA PHE A 601 -3.41 -12.27 -22.08
C PHE A 601 -2.34 -13.30 -21.72
N SER A 602 -1.76 -13.16 -20.54
CA SER A 602 -0.70 -14.03 -20.05
C SER A 602 -1.17 -15.48 -19.93
N TYR A 603 -2.37 -15.70 -19.40
CA TYR A 603 -2.99 -17.03 -19.34
C TYR A 603 -3.27 -17.63 -20.73
N SER A 604 -3.64 -16.80 -21.71
CA SER A 604 -3.92 -17.25 -23.09
C SER A 604 -2.66 -17.64 -23.86
N GLN A 605 -1.54 -16.97 -23.60
CA GLN A 605 -0.26 -17.20 -24.30
C GLN A 605 0.59 -18.29 -23.62
N ALA A 606 0.27 -18.65 -22.37
CA ALA A 606 1.02 -19.63 -21.60
C ALA A 606 0.75 -21.07 -22.06
N PRO A 607 1.80 -21.90 -22.24
CA PRO A 607 1.64 -23.35 -22.31
C PRO A 607 0.92 -23.90 -21.08
N SER A 608 0.13 -24.96 -21.24
CA SER A 608 -0.66 -25.57 -20.17
C SER A 608 0.18 -25.97 -18.95
N SER A 609 1.42 -26.41 -19.19
CA SER A 609 2.41 -26.79 -18.18
C SER A 609 3.03 -25.59 -17.43
N MET A 610 2.93 -24.36 -17.96
CA MET A 610 3.69 -23.20 -17.48
C MET A 610 2.85 -22.10 -16.84
N LYS A 611 1.52 -22.28 -16.75
CA LYS A 611 0.59 -21.26 -16.21
C LYS A 611 0.93 -20.85 -14.77
N SER A 612 1.31 -21.81 -13.92
CA SER A 612 1.70 -21.53 -12.53
C SER A 612 3.00 -20.71 -12.43
N VAL A 613 4.00 -21.02 -13.28
CA VAL A 613 5.27 -20.29 -13.35
C VAL A 613 5.03 -18.85 -13.81
N LEU A 614 4.15 -18.67 -14.78
CA LEU A 614 3.82 -17.34 -15.29
C LEU A 614 3.06 -16.48 -14.27
N GLN A 615 2.14 -17.08 -13.51
CA GLN A 615 1.44 -16.38 -12.43
C GLN A 615 2.39 -15.96 -11.31
N ALA A 616 3.36 -16.82 -10.98
CA ALA A 616 4.41 -16.48 -10.01
C ALA A 616 5.29 -15.32 -10.50
N ALA A 617 5.64 -15.32 -11.79
CA ALA A 617 6.36 -14.20 -12.41
C ALA A 617 5.53 -12.91 -12.47
N TRP A 618 4.20 -13.01 -12.62
CA TRP A 618 3.32 -11.85 -12.56
C TRP A 618 3.36 -11.20 -11.17
N LEU A 619 3.17 -11.98 -10.10
CA LEU A 619 3.28 -11.49 -8.72
C LEU A 619 4.65 -10.88 -8.42
N LEU A 620 5.71 -11.45 -9.00
CA LEU A 620 7.06 -10.89 -8.92
C LEU A 620 7.14 -9.46 -9.44
N THR A 621 6.44 -9.14 -10.54
CA THR A 621 6.42 -7.76 -11.07
C THR A 621 5.81 -6.76 -10.08
N ILE A 622 4.82 -7.19 -9.27
CA ILE A 622 4.22 -6.37 -8.21
C ILE A 622 5.22 -6.16 -7.07
N GLY A 623 5.94 -7.21 -6.67
CA GLY A 623 7.00 -7.13 -5.67
C GLY A 623 8.13 -6.18 -6.07
N VAL A 624 8.59 -6.27 -7.33
CA VAL A 624 9.58 -5.35 -7.89
C VAL A 624 9.05 -3.93 -7.96
N GLY A 625 7.77 -3.73 -8.31
CA GLY A 625 7.14 -2.41 -8.29
C GLY A 625 7.18 -1.76 -6.91
N ASN A 626 6.84 -2.50 -5.85
CA ASN A 626 6.99 -2.02 -4.47
C ASN A 626 8.45 -1.71 -4.12
N PHE A 627 9.40 -2.53 -4.57
CA PHE A 627 10.83 -2.27 -4.36
C PHE A 627 11.29 -0.97 -5.04
N ILE A 628 10.76 -0.63 -6.24
CA ILE A 628 11.03 0.65 -6.90
C ILE A 628 10.57 1.82 -6.02
N VAL A 629 9.35 1.75 -5.46
CA VAL A 629 8.85 2.82 -4.59
C VAL A 629 9.70 2.98 -3.34
N LEU A 630 10.09 1.86 -2.71
CA LEU A 630 11.04 1.85 -1.60
C LEU A 630 12.35 2.57 -1.95
N ALA A 631 12.95 2.24 -3.10
CA ALA A 631 14.20 2.87 -3.53
C ALA A 631 14.03 4.38 -3.78
N VAL A 632 12.95 4.79 -4.44
CA VAL A 632 12.69 6.20 -4.69
C VAL A 632 12.45 6.95 -3.38
N ALA A 633 11.59 6.45 -2.48
CA ALA A 633 11.28 7.12 -1.21
C ALA A 633 12.52 7.32 -0.31
N GLN A 634 13.49 6.41 -0.37
CA GLN A 634 14.70 6.50 0.47
C GLN A 634 15.81 7.36 -0.16
N PHE A 635 15.89 7.44 -1.49
CA PHE A 635 17.00 8.10 -2.19
C PHE A 635 16.63 9.37 -2.95
N SER A 636 15.35 9.66 -3.16
CA SER A 636 14.93 10.81 -3.96
C SER A 636 15.27 12.15 -3.27
N GLY A 637 15.03 12.25 -1.96
CA GLY A 637 15.03 13.53 -1.24
C GLY A 637 14.04 14.53 -1.83
N LEU A 638 13.09 14.08 -2.65
CA LEU A 638 12.16 14.93 -3.39
C LEU A 638 10.93 15.23 -2.54
N VAL A 639 10.40 16.43 -2.71
CA VAL A 639 9.06 16.78 -2.23
C VAL A 639 8.01 15.90 -2.91
N GLN A 640 6.95 15.58 -2.17
CA GLN A 640 5.95 14.59 -2.57
C GLN A 640 5.31 14.84 -3.95
N TRP A 641 5.00 16.10 -4.30
CA TRP A 641 4.45 16.41 -5.63
C TRP A 641 5.43 16.11 -6.76
N ALA A 642 6.73 16.35 -6.54
CA ALA A 642 7.78 16.10 -7.52
C ALA A 642 8.00 14.59 -7.70
N GLU A 643 7.86 13.80 -6.63
CA GLU A 643 7.82 12.34 -6.73
C GLU A 643 6.69 11.87 -7.64
N PHE A 644 5.46 12.38 -7.46
CA PHE A 644 4.32 12.00 -8.31
C PHE A 644 4.56 12.31 -9.79
N ILE A 645 5.14 13.47 -10.11
CA ILE A 645 5.52 13.83 -11.48
C ILE A 645 6.63 12.90 -12.00
N LEU A 646 7.65 12.60 -11.21
CA LEU A 646 8.71 11.65 -11.56
C LEU A 646 8.13 10.29 -11.93
N PHE A 647 7.25 9.73 -11.10
CA PHE A 647 6.56 8.46 -11.35
C PHE A 647 5.73 8.50 -12.64
N SER A 648 5.01 9.60 -12.88
CA SER A 648 4.22 9.77 -14.11
C SER A 648 5.10 9.81 -15.36
N CYS A 649 6.20 10.58 -15.35
CA CYS A 649 7.14 10.66 -16.47
C CYS A 649 7.86 9.33 -16.73
N LEU A 650 8.29 8.64 -15.68
CA LEU A 650 8.91 7.31 -15.80
C LEU A 650 7.95 6.31 -16.43
N LEU A 651 6.68 6.28 -15.98
CA LEU A 651 5.68 5.39 -16.57
C LEU A 651 5.38 5.75 -18.03
N LEU A 652 5.41 7.02 -18.42
CA LEU A 652 5.24 7.43 -19.82
C LEU A 652 6.35 6.84 -20.70
N VAL A 653 7.61 6.94 -20.26
CA VAL A 653 8.76 6.33 -20.97
C VAL A 653 8.60 4.81 -21.05
N VAL A 654 8.23 4.16 -19.94
CA VAL A 654 7.97 2.72 -19.90
C VAL A 654 6.82 2.32 -20.82
N CYS A 655 5.77 3.14 -20.93
CA CYS A 655 4.65 2.91 -21.83
C CYS A 655 5.09 2.95 -23.30
N LEU A 656 5.99 3.87 -23.67
CA LEU A 656 6.58 3.92 -25.02
C LEU A 656 7.40 2.66 -25.31
N VAL A 657 8.27 2.27 -24.37
CA VAL A 657 9.08 1.05 -24.49
C VAL A 657 8.20 -0.19 -24.62
N PHE A 658 7.20 -0.34 -23.76
CA PHE A 658 6.25 -1.44 -23.82
C PHE A 658 5.46 -1.45 -25.13
N SER A 659 5.05 -0.30 -25.64
CA SER A 659 4.34 -0.20 -26.93
C SER A 659 5.20 -0.67 -28.10
N ILE A 660 6.50 -0.35 -28.08
CA ILE A 660 7.48 -0.86 -29.06
C ILE A 660 7.64 -2.38 -28.92
N MET A 661 7.83 -2.88 -27.69
CA MET A 661 7.95 -4.32 -27.43
C MET A 661 6.69 -5.08 -27.85
N ALA A 662 5.51 -4.53 -27.60
CA ALA A 662 4.23 -5.08 -27.98
C ALA A 662 4.04 -5.13 -29.51
N TYR A 663 4.55 -4.13 -30.24
CA TYR A 663 4.50 -4.12 -31.70
C TYR A 663 5.29 -5.28 -32.33
N TYR A 664 6.45 -5.61 -31.75
CA TYR A 664 7.29 -6.73 -32.21
C TYR A 664 6.91 -8.09 -31.59
N TYR A 665 5.87 -8.13 -30.74
CA TYR A 665 5.47 -9.36 -30.08
C TYR A 665 4.77 -10.31 -31.06
N VAL A 666 5.28 -11.54 -31.16
CA VAL A 666 4.67 -12.60 -31.98
C VAL A 666 3.84 -13.52 -31.08
N PRO A 667 2.50 -13.57 -31.25
CA PRO A 667 1.63 -14.42 -30.45
C PRO A 667 1.97 -15.92 -30.62
N VAL A 668 1.86 -16.66 -29.52
CA VAL A 668 1.99 -18.11 -29.51
C VAL A 668 0.66 -18.71 -29.97
N LYS A 669 0.61 -19.20 -31.22
CA LYS A 669 -0.56 -19.94 -31.73
C LYS A 669 -0.55 -21.39 -31.20
N PRO A 670 -1.68 -21.93 -30.72
CA PRO A 670 -1.76 -23.33 -30.26
C PRO A 670 -1.43 -24.34 -31.37
N GLU A 671 -1.80 -24.02 -32.60
CA GLU A 671 -1.58 -24.82 -33.82
C GLU A 671 -0.09 -25.13 -34.06
N ASN A 672 0.80 -24.17 -33.78
CA ASN A 672 2.25 -24.35 -33.95
C ASN A 672 2.87 -25.33 -32.93
N ILE A 673 2.21 -25.52 -31.77
CA ILE A 673 2.65 -26.48 -30.74
C ILE A 673 2.13 -27.87 -31.09
N GLN A 674 0.88 -27.96 -31.58
CA GLN A 674 0.23 -29.21 -31.96
C GLN A 674 0.79 -29.79 -33.27
N GLU A 675 1.01 -28.98 -34.32
CA GLU A 675 1.63 -29.44 -35.57
C GLU A 675 3.06 -29.95 -35.39
N LEU A 676 3.84 -29.36 -34.47
CA LEU A 676 5.18 -29.85 -34.14
C LEU A 676 5.14 -31.17 -33.36
N ALA A 677 4.13 -31.36 -32.51
CA ALA A 677 3.89 -32.61 -31.78
C ALA A 677 3.36 -33.72 -32.70
N ASP A 678 2.48 -33.38 -33.64
CA ASP A 678 1.92 -34.33 -34.61
C ASP A 678 2.95 -34.73 -35.67
N LYS A 679 3.88 -33.85 -36.06
CA LYS A 679 5.05 -34.21 -36.89
C LYS A 679 6.03 -35.16 -36.17
N GLN A 680 5.94 -35.32 -34.84
CA GLN A 680 6.77 -36.26 -34.06
C GLN A 680 6.21 -37.69 -34.00
N ILE A 681 4.89 -37.88 -34.11
CA ILE A 681 4.27 -39.21 -34.14
C ILE A 681 4.79 -40.09 -35.31
N PRO A 682 4.88 -39.60 -36.57
CA PRO A 682 5.35 -40.43 -37.67
C PRO A 682 6.87 -40.72 -37.61
N TYR A 683 7.68 -39.92 -36.91
CA TYR A 683 9.13 -40.19 -36.76
C TYR A 683 9.42 -41.30 -35.75
N MET A 684 8.69 -41.35 -34.63
CA MET A 684 8.76 -42.46 -33.66
C MET A 684 8.22 -43.76 -34.26
N GLN A 685 7.16 -43.68 -35.07
CA GLN A 685 6.54 -44.85 -35.70
C GLN A 685 7.40 -45.42 -36.84
N ARG A 686 8.09 -44.57 -37.62
CA ARG A 686 9.03 -45.00 -38.67
C ARG A 686 10.27 -45.72 -38.10
N ASN A 687 10.72 -45.36 -36.91
CA ASN A 687 11.83 -46.07 -36.24
C ASN A 687 11.42 -47.41 -35.62
N MET A 688 10.16 -47.59 -35.21
CA MET A 688 9.66 -48.90 -34.75
C MET A 688 9.39 -49.89 -35.90
N ILE A 689 9.04 -49.42 -37.10
CA ILE A 689 8.83 -50.29 -38.26
C ILE A 689 10.16 -50.82 -38.82
N ASN A 690 11.25 -50.03 -38.77
CA ASN A 690 12.57 -50.46 -39.23
C ASN A 690 13.31 -51.44 -38.30
N LEU A 691 12.80 -51.66 -37.07
CA LEU A 691 13.39 -52.59 -36.09
C LEU A 691 12.78 -54.01 -36.15
N LYS A 692 11.70 -54.24 -36.90
CA LYS A 692 11.00 -55.55 -36.93
C LYS A 692 11.31 -56.45 -38.14
N THR A 693 12.23 -56.07 -39.01
CA THR A 693 12.64 -56.88 -40.18
C THR A 693 14.15 -56.96 -40.31
N LYS A 694 14.77 -57.78 -39.45
CA LYS A 694 16.07 -58.40 -39.76
C LYS A 694 16.15 -59.78 -39.09
N ASN A 695 15.29 -60.69 -39.55
CA ASN A 695 15.52 -62.12 -39.39
C ASN A 695 16.56 -62.55 -40.43
N THR A 696 17.72 -63.02 -39.96
CA THR A 696 18.70 -63.81 -40.71
C THR A 696 18.92 -65.05 -39.84
N LYS A 697 18.40 -66.24 -40.16
CA LYS A 697 18.91 -67.19 -41.17
C LYS A 697 20.43 -67.19 -41.24
N LEU A 698 21.07 -67.97 -40.37
CA LEU A 698 21.84 -69.16 -40.74
C LEU A 698 21.99 -70.06 -39.51
#